data_AF-A0A0L1KQ73-F1
#
_entry.id   AF-A0A0L1KQ73-F1
#
_cell.length_a   1.000
_cell.length_b   1.000
_cell.length_c   1.000
_cell.angle_alpha   90.00
_cell.angle_beta   90.00
_cell.angle_gamma   90.00
#
_symmetry.space_group_name_H-M   'P 1'
#
loop_
_entity.id
_entity.type
_entity.pdbx_description
1 polymer ?
#
loop_
_entity_poly.entity_id
_entity_poly.type
_entity_poly.pdbx_seq_one_letter_code
_entity_poly.pdbx_strand_id
1 'polypeptide(L)'
;MSQKGREKSDKKNARVLSFNNWVPRWVRRSSTEEPSSDGLSSPDSSLPGEPLLQPQQNTADELAAIDLCVSPLISAMNQVCPPVTQSKRALEDSSFDLVSPDGHITWYRRVNRQRILAEVSIQEISPRFIGWFDENPTDTIVFHMKSTLSQLGVDSKLCDLQLKEATLEAKCEIEISAITTLGILTLDFLEVGAAIGKLFKGCSARRVHHIPYITRLLGHNDRFGNPLLVYGDGSTDWRLTEIDGRVVAFIKLEPGSLVYDFDVTGFLPTVGKALQSNHTLSLVKRILRLHQHYKQENSRYVREGEMLMVRTKAMQMRSLFGRVVPELLPPGVKCTSSCILEPYDQGTMDNNVGRAFVFYGHSDVELEYIPLEFYTVEPYREGIAFEDRKDLADLLMDYEGAAQAFRSVPNDPDIQACVYICKASQMRELNEESWITSKPHRVPFVGSFEPSQQRVLAQQYLMQQCQFGLLSAIDSGEIISQGVLLTKYFISPILKHLLLSGSVCQYVRAIYFLQASKTTGTFFSQTDRAMLQDLMYFGVRVYHVDLKAEKIHQYAHRMGTDAGMFVPLGRKEEYLHAVYVGIYGSNLIEGDFESDLTLLLDGMRNLLKPDKKDLCVVTGGGPGIMELGNRVANKLGILSCGLFVDFGSGSSKPGVVINEQKKNPYVDAWMTYRLEKLVERQSDFNLDFPIFCVGGVGTDFEFALEEVRRKVGTTPPNPILLFGSKEHWKNKLTARWQENVRSGVVKGSEWLSNVCYVVSSGKQALEVYKKFFNNELAIGNKHPWNTDGFIDADTITNEL
;
A
#
# COMPACT_ATOMS: atom_id res chain seq x y z
N MET A 1 -23.96 -64.84 14.02
CA MET A 1 -24.72 -65.21 12.80
C MET A 1 -24.57 -64.03 11.85
N SER A 2 -23.96 -64.06 10.66
CA SER A 2 -23.76 -65.13 9.67
C SER A 2 -22.51 -64.81 8.80
N GLN A 3 -21.63 -65.82 8.69
CA GLN A 3 -20.71 -66.27 7.60
C GLN A 3 -20.19 -65.28 6.53
N LYS A 4 -18.86 -65.10 6.39
CA LYS A 4 -17.81 -65.95 5.76
C LYS A 4 -17.78 -65.88 4.21
N GLY A 5 -16.65 -65.40 3.68
CA GLY A 5 -16.18 -65.62 2.31
C GLY A 5 -14.70 -65.23 2.20
N ARG A 6 -13.83 -66.24 2.09
CA ARG A 6 -12.37 -66.14 1.99
C ARG A 6 -12.02 -66.42 0.53
N GLU A 7 -11.21 -65.60 -0.13
CA GLU A 7 -10.38 -66.08 -1.23
C GLU A 7 -9.10 -65.23 -1.35
N LYS A 8 -7.97 -65.94 -1.46
CA LYS A 8 -6.62 -65.41 -1.64
C LYS A 8 -6.33 -65.35 -3.14
N SER A 9 -5.67 -64.29 -3.61
CA SER A 9 -4.73 -64.41 -4.73
C SER A 9 -3.63 -63.37 -4.63
N ASP A 10 -2.39 -63.85 -4.65
CA ASP A 10 -1.14 -63.08 -4.73
C ASP A 10 -1.11 -62.11 -5.92
N LYS A 11 -0.52 -60.91 -5.73
CA LYS A 11 0.39 -60.26 -6.70
C LYS A 11 1.05 -58.98 -6.13
N LYS A 12 2.36 -59.11 -5.89
CA LYS A 12 3.49 -58.18 -6.10
C LYS A 12 3.25 -56.66 -6.01
N ASN A 13 3.91 -56.06 -5.01
CA ASN A 13 4.66 -54.79 -4.99
C ASN A 13 4.37 -53.74 -6.09
N ALA A 14 3.75 -52.63 -5.67
CA ALA A 14 4.01 -51.30 -6.19
C ALA A 14 3.93 -50.29 -5.03
N ARG A 15 5.07 -49.99 -4.39
CA ARG A 15 5.18 -48.85 -3.47
C ARG A 15 5.40 -47.60 -4.33
N VAL A 16 4.32 -46.83 -4.50
CA VAL A 16 4.35 -45.45 -4.95
C VAL A 16 5.07 -44.62 -3.87
N LEU A 17 6.25 -44.09 -4.20
CA LEU A 17 6.95 -43.11 -3.36
C LEU A 17 6.31 -41.74 -3.59
N SER A 18 5.42 -41.33 -2.69
CA SER A 18 4.92 -39.96 -2.62
C SER A 18 6.00 -39.05 -2.01
N PHE A 19 6.47 -38.08 -2.78
CA PHE A 19 7.29 -36.96 -2.30
C PHE A 19 6.41 -36.00 -1.47
N ASN A 20 6.38 -36.20 -0.15
CA ASN A 20 5.92 -35.22 0.83
C ASN A 20 6.60 -35.54 2.17
N ASN A 21 7.61 -34.76 2.56
CA ASN A 21 8.07 -34.61 3.95
C ASN A 21 9.20 -33.57 4.03
N TRP A 22 8.86 -32.27 4.12
CA TRP A 22 9.78 -31.23 4.59
C TRP A 22 9.00 -30.20 5.44
N VAL A 23 9.08 -30.34 6.77
CA VAL A 23 8.79 -29.28 7.76
C VAL A 23 9.83 -29.44 8.89
N PRO A 24 10.70 -28.46 9.18
CA PRO A 24 11.59 -28.54 10.32
C PRO A 24 10.84 -28.24 11.64
N ARG A 25 10.88 -29.19 12.59
CA ARG A 25 10.45 -29.01 13.98
C ARG A 25 11.54 -28.30 14.79
N TRP A 26 11.35 -27.04 15.16
CA TRP A 26 12.09 -26.40 16.26
C TRP A 26 11.19 -25.44 17.05
N VAL A 27 10.45 -25.98 18.03
CA VAL A 27 10.04 -25.25 19.24
C VAL A 27 9.94 -26.27 20.37
N ARG A 28 10.89 -26.25 21.30
CA ARG A 28 10.74 -26.73 22.69
C ARG A 28 12.01 -26.41 23.47
N ARG A 29 11.95 -25.41 24.36
CA ARG A 29 12.61 -25.50 25.66
C ARG A 29 11.64 -25.02 26.74
N SER A 30 11.64 -25.83 27.78
CA SER A 30 10.80 -25.84 28.96
C SER A 30 11.25 -24.82 30.00
N SER A 31 10.26 -24.45 30.81
CA SER A 31 10.27 -23.88 32.16
C SER A 31 11.21 -24.57 33.17
N THR A 32 11.24 -23.97 34.38
CA THR A 32 11.92 -24.30 35.67
C THR A 32 13.37 -23.79 35.74
N GLU A 33 13.85 -23.04 36.75
CA GLU A 33 13.48 -22.87 38.16
C GLU A 33 14.24 -21.63 38.73
N GLU A 34 13.70 -20.99 39.78
CA GLU A 34 14.40 -20.02 40.64
C GLU A 34 15.51 -20.70 41.47
N PRO A 35 16.47 -19.95 42.07
CA PRO A 35 16.25 -19.59 43.48
C PRO A 35 16.72 -18.19 43.88
N SER A 36 16.21 -17.80 45.04
CA SER A 36 16.36 -16.55 45.79
C SER A 36 17.59 -16.47 46.70
N SER A 37 17.92 -15.20 47.01
CA SER A 37 18.32 -14.60 48.30
C SER A 37 19.74 -14.73 48.90
N ASP A 38 20.10 -13.61 49.53
CA ASP A 38 21.18 -13.29 50.48
C ASP A 38 22.53 -12.88 49.85
N GLY A 39 23.07 -11.67 50.01
CA GLY A 39 22.91 -10.61 51.00
C GLY A 39 24.27 -10.37 51.67
N LEU A 40 24.90 -9.18 51.52
CA LEU A 40 25.86 -8.59 52.49
C LEU A 40 26.45 -7.24 52.00
N SER A 41 26.09 -6.19 52.76
CA SER A 41 26.88 -5.05 53.27
C SER A 41 27.82 -4.21 52.38
N SER A 42 27.53 -2.90 52.35
CA SER A 42 28.43 -1.75 52.11
C SER A 42 29.55 -1.63 53.17
N PRO A 43 30.67 -0.90 52.92
CA PRO A 43 30.69 0.56 53.13
C PRO A 43 31.65 1.41 52.25
N ASP A 44 31.41 2.73 52.28
CA ASP A 44 32.34 3.89 52.22
C ASP A 44 33.31 4.08 51.03
N SER A 45 33.23 5.16 50.24
CA SER A 45 33.41 6.61 50.46
C SER A 45 34.79 7.09 49.95
N SER A 46 34.82 7.74 48.77
CA SER A 46 35.70 8.88 48.44
C SER A 46 35.61 9.23 46.95
N LEU A 47 34.96 10.35 46.65
CA LEU A 47 35.08 11.09 45.38
C LEU A 47 36.41 11.87 45.35
N PRO A 48 36.86 12.26 44.15
CA PRO A 48 37.18 13.67 43.96
C PRO A 48 36.60 14.26 42.66
N GLY A 49 35.86 15.36 42.83
CA GLY A 49 35.88 16.59 42.02
C GLY A 49 35.59 16.54 40.52
N GLU A 50 34.34 16.82 40.13
CA GLU A 50 33.99 17.36 38.82
C GLU A 50 34.27 18.89 38.76
N PRO A 51 34.77 19.43 37.63
CA PRO A 51 34.70 20.85 37.36
C PRO A 51 33.37 21.22 36.66
N LEU A 52 32.68 22.20 37.24
CA LEU A 52 31.52 22.90 36.66
C LEU A 52 31.89 23.55 35.31
N LEU A 53 31.26 23.09 34.23
CA LEU A 53 31.19 23.80 32.95
C LEU A 53 29.82 24.48 32.81
N GLN A 54 29.86 25.80 32.64
CA GLN A 54 28.69 26.67 32.46
C GLN A 54 27.99 26.39 31.11
N PRO A 55 26.67 26.58 31.01
CA PRO A 55 25.94 26.40 29.75
C PRO A 55 26.26 27.55 28.78
N GLN A 56 26.86 27.22 27.64
CA GLN A 56 27.01 28.15 26.53
C GLN A 56 25.62 28.42 25.92
N GLN A 57 25.22 29.69 25.95
CA GLN A 57 24.18 30.27 25.11
C GLN A 57 24.59 30.09 23.64
N ASN A 58 23.90 29.25 22.87
CA ASN A 58 23.91 29.24 21.40
C ASN A 58 22.84 28.28 20.84
N THR A 59 21.58 28.42 21.25
CA THR A 59 20.47 27.56 20.75
C THR A 59 19.34 28.34 20.08
N ALA A 60 19.39 29.68 20.02
CA ALA A 60 18.34 30.48 19.38
C ALA A 60 18.64 30.80 17.90
N ASP A 61 19.91 31.03 17.54
CA ASP A 61 20.29 31.44 16.18
C ASP A 61 20.35 30.27 15.18
N GLU A 62 20.63 29.04 15.63
CA GLU A 62 20.60 27.84 14.77
C GLU A 62 19.18 27.37 14.41
N LEU A 63 18.19 27.67 15.26
CA LEU A 63 16.77 27.39 14.97
C LEU A 63 16.17 28.43 14.01
N ALA A 64 16.62 29.70 14.09
CA ALA A 64 16.20 30.75 13.17
C ALA A 64 16.78 30.58 11.76
N ALA A 65 17.97 29.97 11.62
CA ALA A 65 18.58 29.70 10.32
C ALA A 65 17.85 28.59 9.51
N ILE A 66 17.07 27.73 10.18
CA ILE A 66 16.27 26.66 9.53
C ILE A 66 15.00 27.24 8.89
N ASP A 67 14.44 28.32 9.43
CA ASP A 67 13.25 29.00 8.88
C ASP A 67 13.56 29.86 7.63
N LEU A 68 14.82 30.26 7.43
CA LEU A 68 15.22 31.21 6.38
C LEU A 68 15.60 30.59 5.02
N CYS A 69 15.64 29.26 4.90
CA CYS A 69 15.97 28.57 3.64
C CYS A 69 14.79 27.90 2.92
N VAL A 70 13.56 27.97 3.45
CA VAL A 70 12.40 27.24 2.90
C VAL A 70 11.42 28.14 2.12
N SER A 71 11.44 29.45 2.35
CA SER A 71 10.43 30.39 1.83
C SER A 71 10.37 30.61 0.31
N PRO A 72 11.45 30.54 -0.50
CA PRO A 72 11.33 30.83 -1.95
C PRO A 72 10.75 29.69 -2.81
N LEU A 73 10.59 28.49 -2.25
CA LEU A 73 10.09 27.29 -2.96
C LEU A 73 8.55 27.13 -2.89
N ILE A 74 7.88 27.95 -2.08
CA ILE A 74 6.49 27.75 -1.64
C ILE A 74 5.44 28.27 -2.64
N SER A 75 5.81 29.12 -3.60
CA SER A 75 4.84 29.85 -4.42
C SER A 75 4.25 29.08 -5.64
N ALA A 76 4.70 27.85 -5.94
CA ALA A 76 4.40 27.18 -7.22
C ALA A 76 3.67 25.82 -7.12
N MET A 77 3.08 25.45 -5.98
CA MET A 77 2.70 24.05 -5.64
C MET A 77 1.18 23.76 -5.50
N ASN A 78 0.28 24.51 -6.14
CA ASN A 78 -1.13 24.61 -5.68
C ASN A 78 -2.25 23.89 -6.47
N GLN A 79 -2.03 23.07 -7.52
CA GLN A 79 -3.17 22.66 -8.36
C GLN A 79 -3.67 21.20 -8.34
N VAL A 80 -3.00 20.17 -7.81
CA VAL A 80 -3.58 18.78 -7.92
C VAL A 80 -3.50 17.86 -6.69
N CYS A 81 -2.70 18.18 -5.67
CA CYS A 81 -2.83 17.58 -4.34
C CYS A 81 -2.37 18.63 -3.32
N PRO A 82 -3.18 19.06 -2.33
CA PRO A 82 -2.69 20.05 -1.38
C PRO A 82 -1.52 19.42 -0.57
N PRO A 83 -0.40 20.14 -0.42
CA PRO A 83 0.81 19.61 0.21
C PRO A 83 0.55 19.29 1.68
N VAL A 84 0.81 18.03 2.06
CA VAL A 84 1.02 17.64 3.46
C VAL A 84 2.41 18.13 3.87
N THR A 85 2.63 19.45 3.94
CA THR A 85 3.72 20.01 4.73
C THR A 85 3.44 21.46 5.13
N GLN A 86 3.57 21.69 6.44
CA GLN A 86 3.65 22.97 7.17
C GLN A 86 2.34 23.56 7.69
N SER A 87 1.79 22.92 8.71
CA SER A 87 2.00 23.48 10.04
C SER A 87 2.05 22.33 11.07
N LYS A 88 2.76 22.53 12.18
CA LYS A 88 2.54 21.69 13.38
C LYS A 88 1.05 21.66 13.80
N ARG A 89 0.22 22.60 13.32
CA ARG A 89 -1.24 22.62 13.52
C ARG A 89 -2.02 21.75 12.52
N ALA A 90 -1.48 21.43 11.34
CA ALA A 90 -2.15 20.58 10.34
C ALA A 90 -2.12 19.10 10.73
N LEU A 91 -1.09 18.68 11.48
CA LEU A 91 -0.96 17.35 12.09
C LEU A 91 -2.00 17.08 13.19
N GLU A 92 -2.75 18.11 13.63
CA GLU A 92 -3.79 18.01 14.66
C GLU A 92 -5.21 18.26 14.09
N ASP A 93 -5.32 18.66 12.81
CA ASP A 93 -6.59 19.06 12.21
C ASP A 93 -7.39 17.83 11.70
N SER A 94 -8.22 17.30 12.59
CA SER A 94 -9.18 16.23 12.29
C SER A 94 -10.31 16.65 11.33
N SER A 95 -10.43 17.93 10.96
CA SER A 95 -11.55 18.43 10.15
C SER A 95 -11.53 17.95 8.69
N PHE A 96 -12.72 17.86 8.09
CA PHE A 96 -12.92 17.43 6.71
C PHE A 96 -12.88 18.64 5.75
N ASP A 97 -12.40 18.43 4.52
CA ASP A 97 -12.26 19.47 3.48
C ASP A 97 -13.57 20.15 3.03
N LEU A 98 -14.74 19.57 3.30
CA LEU A 98 -16.05 20.12 2.93
C LEU A 98 -16.68 21.04 3.99
N VAL A 99 -16.08 21.15 5.19
CA VAL A 99 -16.73 21.80 6.35
C VAL A 99 -15.75 22.68 7.13
N SER A 100 -16.24 23.77 7.70
CA SER A 100 -15.47 24.60 8.63
C SER A 100 -15.66 24.17 10.10
N PRO A 101 -14.81 24.67 11.02
CA PRO A 101 -15.15 24.72 12.45
C PRO A 101 -16.43 25.53 12.72
N ASP A 102 -16.92 25.45 13.95
CA ASP A 102 -18.07 26.27 14.37
C ASP A 102 -17.69 27.76 14.47
N GLY A 103 -18.57 28.60 13.95
CA GLY A 103 -18.50 30.05 14.03
C GLY A 103 -19.19 30.63 15.25
N HIS A 104 -18.62 31.72 15.75
CA HIS A 104 -19.09 32.46 16.92
C HIS A 104 -19.72 33.79 16.54
N ILE A 105 -20.83 34.15 17.19
CA ILE A 105 -21.46 35.47 17.02
C ILE A 105 -20.48 36.55 17.52
N THR A 106 -20.11 37.51 16.68
CA THR A 106 -19.26 38.67 17.05
C THR A 106 -20.10 39.89 17.41
N TRP A 107 -21.17 40.12 16.66
CA TRP A 107 -22.19 41.11 16.98
C TRP A 107 -23.54 40.65 16.43
N TYR A 108 -24.62 41.20 16.99
CA TYR A 108 -25.94 41.03 16.40
C TYR A 108 -26.84 42.24 16.69
N ARG A 109 -27.87 42.43 15.85
CA ARG A 109 -28.93 43.39 16.06
C ARG A 109 -30.28 42.70 15.90
N ARG A 110 -31.13 42.83 16.91
CA ARG A 110 -32.51 42.34 16.83
C ARG A 110 -33.34 43.27 15.94
N VAL A 111 -33.90 42.71 14.87
CA VAL A 111 -34.77 43.44 13.92
C VAL A 111 -36.19 43.50 14.46
N ASN A 112 -36.69 42.38 14.99
CA ASN A 112 -37.97 42.27 15.69
C ASN A 112 -37.95 41.04 16.64
N ARG A 113 -39.07 40.72 17.31
CA ARG A 113 -39.14 39.56 18.23
C ARG A 113 -38.81 38.21 17.58
N GLN A 114 -38.97 38.07 16.26
CA GLN A 114 -38.75 36.83 15.53
C GLN A 114 -37.45 36.82 14.73
N ARG A 115 -36.72 37.94 14.60
CA ARG A 115 -35.56 38.02 13.71
C ARG A 115 -34.39 38.79 14.30
N ILE A 116 -33.21 38.22 14.13
CA ILE A 116 -31.92 38.81 14.48
C ILE A 116 -31.03 38.79 13.22
N LEU A 117 -30.33 39.90 12.97
CA LEU A 117 -29.22 39.94 12.03
C LEU A 117 -27.93 39.82 12.84
N ALA A 118 -27.08 38.84 12.51
CA ALA A 118 -25.85 38.56 13.25
C ALA A 118 -24.65 38.44 12.32
N GLU A 119 -23.49 38.89 12.79
CA GLU A 119 -22.20 38.55 12.20
C GLU A 119 -21.60 37.38 12.97
N VAL A 120 -21.09 36.41 12.22
CA VAL A 120 -20.44 35.21 12.73
C VAL A 120 -19.01 35.17 12.22
N SER A 121 -18.05 35.06 13.13
CA SER A 121 -16.65 34.84 12.78
C SER A 121 -16.29 33.37 12.98
N ILE A 122 -15.64 32.80 11.97
CA ILE A 122 -15.10 31.45 11.99
C ILE A 122 -13.59 31.57 11.87
N GLN A 123 -12.87 30.95 12.80
CA GLN A 123 -11.41 30.94 12.82
C GLN A 123 -10.91 29.51 12.65
N GLU A 124 -9.62 29.37 12.35
CA GLU A 124 -8.94 28.08 12.22
C GLU A 124 -9.57 27.17 11.16
N ILE A 125 -10.07 27.76 10.07
CA ILE A 125 -10.61 26.98 8.96
C ILE A 125 -9.46 26.20 8.31
N SER A 126 -9.68 24.91 8.03
CA SER A 126 -8.66 24.07 7.41
C SER A 126 -8.13 24.71 6.12
N PRO A 127 -6.80 24.75 5.88
CA PRO A 127 -6.24 25.18 4.60
C PRO A 127 -6.77 24.35 3.41
N ARG A 128 -7.26 23.14 3.69
CA ARG A 128 -7.84 22.23 2.69
C ARG A 128 -9.32 22.52 2.39
N PHE A 129 -9.95 23.46 3.10
CA PHE A 129 -11.37 23.73 2.93
C PHE A 129 -11.67 24.16 1.48
N ILE A 130 -12.48 23.38 0.77
CA ILE A 130 -12.68 23.58 -0.66
C ILE A 130 -13.38 24.90 -1.00
N GLY A 131 -14.01 25.54 -0.01
CA GLY A 131 -14.66 26.83 -0.19
C GLY A 131 -13.68 27.97 -0.49
N TRP A 132 -12.37 27.81 -0.26
CA TRP A 132 -11.35 28.80 -0.64
C TRP A 132 -11.28 29.00 -2.16
N PHE A 133 -11.57 27.96 -2.94
CA PHE A 133 -11.46 27.95 -4.40
C PHE A 133 -12.78 28.29 -5.11
N ASP A 134 -13.75 28.83 -4.38
CA ASP A 134 -15.06 29.15 -4.90
C ASP A 134 -15.10 30.57 -5.48
N GLU A 135 -15.51 30.69 -6.74
CA GLU A 135 -15.67 31.99 -7.38
C GLU A 135 -16.88 32.77 -6.81
N ASN A 136 -17.92 32.06 -6.34
CA ASN A 136 -19.15 32.65 -5.79
C ASN A 136 -19.57 31.95 -4.48
N PRO A 137 -18.83 32.21 -3.37
CA PRO A 137 -19.01 31.48 -2.12
C PRO A 137 -20.40 31.70 -1.49
N THR A 138 -20.98 32.89 -1.57
CA THR A 138 -22.28 33.21 -0.93
C THR A 138 -23.46 32.39 -1.48
N ASP A 139 -23.45 32.07 -2.78
CA ASP A 139 -24.55 31.35 -3.43
C ASP A 139 -24.45 29.82 -3.28
N THR A 140 -23.26 29.32 -2.96
CA THR A 140 -22.95 27.90 -3.08
C THR A 140 -22.45 27.26 -1.78
N ILE A 141 -22.00 28.06 -0.82
CA ILE A 141 -21.68 27.63 0.55
C ILE A 141 -22.92 27.81 1.41
N VAL A 142 -23.23 26.78 2.19
CA VAL A 142 -24.37 26.79 3.11
C VAL A 142 -23.87 27.03 4.53
N PHE A 143 -24.50 27.96 5.25
CA PHE A 143 -24.32 28.05 6.69
C PHE A 143 -25.19 27.00 7.38
N HIS A 144 -24.55 25.92 7.84
CA HIS A 144 -25.18 24.84 8.57
C HIS A 144 -25.34 25.20 10.05
N MET A 145 -26.55 25.58 10.46
CA MET A 145 -26.84 25.84 11.87
C MET A 145 -26.81 24.55 12.68
N LYS A 146 -26.36 24.68 13.94
CA LYS A 146 -26.39 23.58 14.90
C LYS A 146 -27.80 23.04 15.08
N SER A 147 -27.96 21.73 14.89
CA SER A 147 -29.24 21.02 15.07
C SER A 147 -29.95 21.30 16.40
N THR A 148 -29.21 21.62 17.48
CA THR A 148 -29.79 22.01 18.77
C THR A 148 -30.67 23.26 18.66
N LEU A 149 -30.23 24.27 17.89
CA LEU A 149 -30.98 25.51 17.65
C LEU A 149 -32.17 25.28 16.73
N SER A 150 -31.97 24.51 15.65
CA SER A 150 -33.05 24.16 14.73
C SER A 150 -34.15 23.36 15.39
N GLN A 151 -33.83 22.43 16.29
CA GLN A 151 -34.83 21.72 17.08
C GLN A 151 -35.59 22.65 18.04
N LEU A 152 -34.99 23.74 18.51
CA LEU A 152 -35.63 24.69 19.42
C LEU A 152 -36.51 25.74 18.71
N GLY A 153 -36.68 25.68 17.39
CA GLY A 153 -37.53 26.64 16.69
C GLY A 153 -36.79 27.72 15.89
N VAL A 154 -35.47 27.60 15.72
CA VAL A 154 -34.64 28.65 15.11
C VAL A 154 -34.04 28.20 13.78
N ASP A 155 -34.16 29.02 12.74
CA ASP A 155 -33.54 28.78 11.44
C ASP A 155 -32.58 29.92 11.08
N SER A 156 -31.70 29.69 10.10
CA SER A 156 -30.77 30.71 9.61
C SER A 156 -30.69 30.78 8.10
N LYS A 157 -30.46 31.99 7.59
CA LYS A 157 -30.14 32.25 6.20
C LYS A 157 -28.81 33.00 6.11
N LEU A 158 -27.90 32.50 5.27
CA LEU A 158 -26.67 33.22 4.93
C LEU A 158 -27.00 34.40 4.01
N CYS A 159 -26.54 35.59 4.38
CA CYS A 159 -26.78 36.83 3.65
C CYS A 159 -25.53 37.32 2.93
N ASP A 160 -24.37 37.27 3.59
CA ASP A 160 -23.06 37.60 3.02
C ASP A 160 -21.97 36.70 3.61
N LEU A 161 -20.91 36.46 2.84
CA LEU A 161 -19.77 35.62 3.23
C LEU A 161 -18.45 36.20 2.69
N GLN A 162 -17.53 36.47 3.62
CA GLN A 162 -16.17 36.92 3.31
C GLN A 162 -15.16 35.88 3.81
N LEU A 163 -14.39 35.33 2.88
CA LEU A 163 -13.34 34.34 3.13
C LEU A 163 -11.97 35.01 3.09
N LYS A 164 -11.11 34.74 4.08
CA LYS A 164 -9.74 35.24 4.17
C LYS A 164 -8.77 34.07 4.31
N GLU A 165 -8.32 33.53 3.18
CA GLU A 165 -7.39 32.38 3.13
C GLU A 165 -6.08 32.66 3.89
N ALA A 166 -5.51 33.85 3.72
CA ALA A 166 -4.24 34.23 4.37
C ALA A 166 -4.27 34.17 5.91
N THR A 167 -5.45 34.35 6.52
CA THR A 167 -5.62 34.24 7.98
C THR A 167 -6.38 32.98 8.39
N LEU A 168 -6.84 32.17 7.44
CA LEU A 168 -7.70 31.00 7.65
C LEU A 168 -8.99 31.34 8.42
N GLU A 169 -9.61 32.47 8.08
CA GLU A 169 -10.81 33.00 8.75
C GLU A 169 -11.95 33.26 7.76
N ALA A 170 -13.19 33.18 8.26
CA ALA A 170 -14.38 33.62 7.56
C ALA A 170 -15.21 34.58 8.41
N LYS A 171 -15.87 35.53 7.75
CA LYS A 171 -16.92 36.37 8.33
C LYS A 171 -18.21 36.16 7.57
N CYS A 172 -19.28 35.84 8.28
CA CYS A 172 -20.58 35.54 7.71
C CYS A 172 -21.60 36.53 8.27
N GLU A 173 -22.37 37.20 7.43
CA GLU A 173 -23.60 37.85 7.86
C GLU A 173 -24.76 36.89 7.69
N ILE A 174 -25.51 36.63 8.76
CA ILE A 174 -26.63 35.70 8.76
C ILE A 174 -27.89 36.34 9.34
N GLU A 175 -29.04 36.02 8.74
CA GLU A 175 -30.35 36.29 9.32
C GLU A 175 -30.80 35.06 10.11
N ILE A 176 -31.00 35.22 11.42
CA ILE A 176 -31.52 34.19 12.32
C ILE A 176 -33.01 34.48 12.56
N SER A 177 -33.86 33.50 12.26
CA SER A 177 -35.31 33.61 12.37
C SER A 177 -35.91 32.58 13.32
N ALA A 178 -36.78 33.01 14.23
CA ALA A 178 -37.62 32.14 15.03
C ALA A 178 -38.90 31.78 14.28
N ILE A 179 -39.12 30.49 14.08
CA ILE A 179 -40.31 29.95 13.41
C ILE A 179 -41.43 29.68 14.42
N THR A 180 -41.09 29.26 15.64
CA THR A 180 -42.04 28.91 16.70
C THR A 180 -41.95 29.85 17.90
N THR A 181 -42.94 29.79 18.80
CA THR A 181 -42.89 30.51 20.08
C THR A 181 -41.68 30.11 20.92
N LEU A 182 -41.30 28.83 20.93
CA LEU A 182 -40.08 28.36 21.58
C LEU A 182 -38.82 28.96 20.93
N GLY A 183 -38.83 29.11 19.60
CA GLY A 183 -37.76 29.78 18.86
C GLY A 183 -37.58 31.23 19.30
N ILE A 184 -38.68 31.96 19.50
CA ILE A 184 -38.65 33.36 19.97
C ILE A 184 -37.93 33.45 21.32
N LEU A 185 -38.29 32.56 22.26
CA LEU A 185 -37.64 32.50 23.58
C LEU A 185 -36.16 32.09 23.45
N THR A 186 -35.84 31.19 22.53
CA THR A 186 -34.46 30.75 22.29
C THR A 186 -33.56 31.90 21.81
N LEU A 187 -34.10 32.80 20.97
CA LEU A 187 -33.37 33.97 20.50
C LEU A 187 -32.96 34.94 21.63
N ASP A 188 -33.63 34.91 22.78
CA ASP A 188 -33.31 35.77 23.93
C ASP A 188 -32.04 35.33 24.68
N PHE A 189 -31.61 34.09 24.46
CA PHE A 189 -30.41 33.49 25.07
C PHE A 189 -29.24 33.34 24.09
N LEU A 190 -29.34 33.95 22.90
CA LEU A 190 -28.21 34.07 21.97
C LEU A 190 -27.39 35.31 22.33
N GLU A 191 -26.13 35.08 22.71
CA GLU A 191 -25.20 36.12 23.11
C GLU A 191 -23.96 36.13 22.19
N VAL A 192 -23.22 37.24 22.23
CA VAL A 192 -21.90 37.33 21.58
C VAL A 192 -20.99 36.23 22.16
N GLY A 193 -20.25 35.55 21.30
CA GLY A 193 -19.44 34.37 21.63
C GLY A 193 -20.17 33.03 21.46
N ALA A 194 -21.49 33.00 21.24
CA ALA A 194 -22.22 31.76 21.00
C ALA A 194 -21.78 31.09 19.69
N ALA A 195 -21.35 29.83 19.76
CA ALA A 195 -21.06 28.97 18.63
C ALA A 195 -22.37 28.45 18.03
N ILE A 196 -22.74 28.88 16.82
CA ILE A 196 -24.11 28.66 16.31
C ILE A 196 -24.21 27.83 15.03
N GLY A 197 -23.11 27.65 14.30
CA GLY A 197 -23.11 26.87 13.07
C GLY A 197 -21.76 26.91 12.37
N LYS A 198 -21.69 26.27 11.21
CA LYS A 198 -20.46 26.11 10.42
C LYS A 198 -20.77 26.26 8.94
N LEU A 199 -19.75 26.46 8.12
CA LEU A 199 -19.87 26.47 6.66
C LEU A 199 -19.75 25.05 6.12
N PHE A 200 -20.54 24.75 5.10
CA PHE A 200 -20.42 23.54 4.29
C PHE A 200 -20.43 23.89 2.82
N LYS A 201 -19.48 23.34 2.08
CA LYS A 201 -19.42 23.43 0.63
C LYS A 201 -19.59 22.04 0.03
N GLY A 202 -20.69 21.84 -0.71
CA GLY A 202 -20.86 20.62 -1.50
C GLY A 202 -20.01 20.68 -2.77
N CYS A 203 -19.20 19.66 -3.03
CA CYS A 203 -18.41 19.54 -4.27
C CYS A 203 -19.08 18.56 -5.23
N SER A 204 -19.24 18.96 -6.50
CA SER A 204 -19.76 18.07 -7.55
C SER A 204 -18.87 16.83 -7.73
N ALA A 205 -17.55 16.98 -7.74
CA ALA A 205 -16.61 15.85 -7.86
C ALA A 205 -16.66 14.85 -6.69
N ARG A 206 -17.21 15.26 -5.54
CA ARG A 206 -17.40 14.41 -4.35
C ARG A 206 -18.80 13.82 -4.27
N ARG A 207 -19.71 14.27 -5.12
CA ARG A 207 -21.11 13.83 -5.09
C ARG A 207 -21.19 12.37 -5.52
N VAL A 208 -22.01 11.59 -4.84
CA VAL A 208 -22.19 10.18 -5.23
C VAL A 208 -23.09 10.11 -6.44
N HIS A 209 -22.58 9.55 -7.54
CA HIS A 209 -23.27 9.48 -8.83
C HIS A 209 -23.92 8.12 -9.11
N HIS A 210 -23.47 7.03 -8.46
CA HIS A 210 -23.90 5.67 -8.79
C HIS A 210 -24.38 4.89 -7.57
N ILE A 211 -25.56 4.27 -7.66
CA ILE A 211 -26.18 3.45 -6.59
C ILE A 211 -25.25 2.31 -6.09
N PRO A 212 -24.48 1.62 -6.94
CA PRO A 212 -23.55 0.58 -6.49
C PRO A 212 -22.52 1.06 -5.45
N TYR A 213 -22.18 2.34 -5.41
CA TYR A 213 -21.28 2.88 -4.39
C TYR A 213 -21.92 2.86 -3.00
N ILE A 214 -23.15 3.37 -2.85
CA ILE A 214 -23.89 3.36 -1.57
C ILE A 214 -24.16 1.92 -1.13
N THR A 215 -24.57 1.06 -2.06
CA THR A 215 -24.86 -0.35 -1.78
C THR A 215 -23.61 -1.09 -1.30
N ARG A 216 -22.42 -0.72 -1.78
CA ARG A 216 -21.15 -1.29 -1.31
C ARG A 216 -20.79 -0.83 0.09
N LEU A 217 -21.12 0.39 0.47
CA LEU A 217 -20.86 0.86 1.84
C LEU A 217 -21.80 0.16 2.84
N LEU A 218 -23.01 -0.21 2.41
CA LEU A 218 -23.93 -1.04 3.18
C LEU A 218 -23.41 -2.48 3.26
N GLY A 219 -22.84 -2.86 4.42
CA GLY A 219 -22.35 -4.22 4.67
C GLY A 219 -20.83 -4.36 4.61
N HIS A 220 -20.11 -3.27 4.33
CA HIS A 220 -18.67 -3.19 4.47
C HIS A 220 -18.29 -2.47 5.75
N ASN A 221 -17.22 -2.97 6.37
CA ASN A 221 -16.66 -2.43 7.59
C ASN A 221 -15.33 -1.74 7.30
N ASP A 222 -14.97 -0.79 8.15
CA ASP A 222 -13.59 -0.35 8.31
C ASP A 222 -12.72 -1.50 8.83
N ARG A 223 -11.41 -1.26 8.91
CA ARG A 223 -10.44 -2.25 9.37
C ARG A 223 -10.64 -2.73 10.83
N PHE A 224 -11.36 -1.95 11.64
CA PHE A 224 -11.66 -2.28 13.03
C PHE A 224 -12.97 -3.06 13.17
N GLY A 225 -13.60 -3.41 12.05
CA GLY A 225 -14.89 -4.11 12.03
C GLY A 225 -16.08 -3.18 12.25
N ASN A 226 -15.89 -1.85 12.24
CA ASN A 226 -17.00 -0.92 12.34
C ASN A 226 -17.63 -0.69 10.97
N PRO A 227 -18.96 -0.72 10.83
CA PRO A 227 -19.60 -0.45 9.54
C PRO A 227 -19.29 0.96 9.01
N LEU A 228 -19.06 1.06 7.69
CA LEU A 228 -18.82 2.35 7.01
C LEU A 228 -20.11 3.17 6.87
N LEU A 229 -21.23 2.47 6.70
CA LEU A 229 -22.58 3.02 6.62
C LEU A 229 -23.57 2.10 7.34
N VAL A 230 -24.30 2.64 8.31
CA VAL A 230 -25.37 1.94 9.04
C VAL A 230 -26.68 2.65 8.79
N TYR A 231 -27.73 1.88 8.51
CA TYR A 231 -29.11 2.35 8.52
C TYR A 231 -30.00 1.29 9.18
N GLY A 232 -30.68 1.67 10.26
CA GLY A 232 -31.53 0.77 11.05
C GLY A 232 -30.79 -0.44 11.59
N ASP A 233 -31.47 -1.58 11.53
CA ASP A 233 -30.98 -2.92 11.85
C ASP A 233 -30.24 -3.59 10.66
N GLY A 234 -29.93 -2.83 9.61
CA GLY A 234 -29.41 -3.34 8.34
C GLY A 234 -30.49 -3.59 7.27
N SER A 235 -31.77 -3.25 7.53
CA SER A 235 -32.84 -3.30 6.53
C SER A 235 -32.69 -2.23 5.43
N THR A 236 -32.98 -2.60 4.18
CA THR A 236 -32.94 -1.73 2.98
C THR A 236 -34.25 -0.95 2.77
N ASP A 237 -34.93 -0.54 3.84
CA ASP A 237 -36.25 0.14 3.77
C ASP A 237 -36.20 1.57 3.15
N TRP A 238 -35.02 2.03 2.75
CA TRP A 238 -34.83 3.29 2.02
C TRP A 238 -34.79 3.06 0.49
N ARG A 239 -35.31 4.01 -0.29
CA ARG A 239 -35.31 3.89 -1.76
C ARG A 239 -34.16 4.69 -2.35
N LEU A 240 -33.24 4.04 -3.06
CA LEU A 240 -32.16 4.69 -3.80
C LEU A 240 -32.58 4.93 -5.26
N THR A 241 -32.39 6.14 -5.77
CA THR A 241 -32.69 6.50 -7.15
C THR A 241 -31.63 7.44 -7.70
N GLU A 242 -31.32 7.34 -8.99
CA GLU A 242 -30.47 8.31 -9.69
C GLU A 242 -31.36 9.41 -10.29
N ILE A 243 -31.16 10.65 -9.86
CA ILE A 243 -31.91 11.84 -10.28
C ILE A 243 -30.88 12.90 -10.67
N ASP A 244 -30.99 13.48 -11.87
CA ASP A 244 -30.06 14.50 -12.38
C ASP A 244 -28.58 14.09 -12.29
N GLY A 245 -28.29 12.82 -12.56
CA GLY A 245 -26.94 12.25 -12.53
C GLY A 245 -26.35 12.10 -11.12
N ARG A 246 -27.12 12.23 -10.05
CA ARG A 246 -26.69 11.97 -8.65
C ARG A 246 -27.58 10.94 -7.97
N VAL A 247 -27.03 10.24 -6.97
CA VAL A 247 -27.80 9.32 -6.13
C VAL A 247 -28.54 10.10 -5.06
N VAL A 248 -29.85 9.86 -4.97
CA VAL A 248 -30.71 10.34 -3.89
C VAL A 248 -31.30 9.14 -3.15
N ALA A 249 -31.12 9.10 -1.83
CA ALA A 249 -31.78 8.17 -0.93
C ALA A 249 -33.04 8.79 -0.34
N PHE A 250 -34.19 8.16 -0.55
CA PHE A 250 -35.44 8.49 0.12
C PHE A 250 -35.52 7.69 1.43
N ILE A 251 -35.16 8.35 2.52
CA ILE A 251 -35.12 7.78 3.87
C ILE A 251 -36.52 7.77 4.45
N LYS A 252 -37.03 6.59 4.79
CA LYS A 252 -38.36 6.44 5.40
C LYS A 252 -38.37 7.01 6.82
N LEU A 253 -39.41 7.78 7.14
CA LEU A 253 -39.66 8.32 8.47
C LEU A 253 -40.36 7.32 9.38
N GLU A 254 -40.04 7.36 10.68
CA GLU A 254 -40.76 6.63 11.72
C GLU A 254 -42.15 7.27 11.97
N PRO A 255 -43.16 6.47 12.40
CA PRO A 255 -44.51 6.96 12.65
C PRO A 255 -44.58 7.89 13.87
N GLY A 256 -45.06 9.12 13.67
CA GLY A 256 -45.17 10.13 14.73
C GLY A 256 -44.25 11.34 14.55
N SER A 257 -44.27 12.22 15.56
CA SER A 257 -43.39 13.38 15.65
C SER A 257 -42.87 13.61 17.08
N LEU A 258 -41.77 14.34 17.19
CA LEU A 258 -41.23 14.80 18.47
C LEU A 258 -41.87 16.12 18.86
N VAL A 259 -42.22 16.23 20.13
CA VAL A 259 -42.69 17.46 20.75
C VAL A 259 -41.91 17.72 22.03
N TYR A 260 -41.75 18.99 22.38
CA TYR A 260 -41.20 19.36 23.67
C TYR A 260 -42.30 19.40 24.74
N ASP A 261 -41.93 19.07 25.97
CA ASP A 261 -42.69 19.49 27.14
C ASP A 261 -42.62 21.02 27.34
N PHE A 262 -43.44 21.54 28.26
CA PHE A 262 -43.46 22.97 28.59
C PHE A 262 -42.20 23.40 29.37
N ASP A 263 -41.60 22.48 30.12
CA ASP A 263 -40.48 22.74 31.03
C ASP A 263 -39.16 23.01 30.28
N VAL A 264 -39.07 22.66 28.99
CA VAL A 264 -37.94 22.98 28.12
C VAL A 264 -37.58 24.47 28.15
N THR A 265 -38.57 25.34 28.36
CA THR A 265 -38.37 26.79 28.44
C THR A 265 -37.41 27.19 29.57
N GLY A 266 -37.45 26.47 30.70
CA GLY A 266 -36.52 26.65 31.82
C GLY A 266 -35.10 26.19 31.52
N PHE A 267 -34.90 25.38 30.48
CA PHE A 267 -33.59 24.87 30.07
C PHE A 267 -32.88 25.77 29.05
N LEU A 268 -33.59 26.69 28.39
CA LEU A 268 -33.01 27.61 27.39
C LEU A 268 -31.81 28.44 27.88
N PRO A 269 -31.76 28.98 29.12
CA PRO A 269 -30.57 29.68 29.62
C PRO A 269 -29.32 28.77 29.65
N THR A 270 -29.50 27.49 29.98
CA THR A 270 -28.42 26.50 29.98
C THR A 270 -27.95 26.21 28.56
N VAL A 271 -28.87 26.13 27.59
CA VAL A 271 -28.51 26.00 26.17
C VAL A 271 -27.70 27.21 25.70
N GLY A 272 -28.15 28.43 26.02
CA GLY A 272 -27.42 29.67 25.69
C GLY A 272 -25.98 29.67 26.22
N LYS A 273 -25.79 29.35 27.51
CA LYS A 273 -24.46 29.21 28.10
C LYS A 273 -23.62 28.10 27.46
N ALA A 274 -24.22 26.97 27.12
CA ALA A 274 -23.50 25.87 26.48
C ALA A 274 -23.02 26.22 25.06
N LEU A 275 -23.73 27.10 24.35
CA LEU A 275 -23.26 27.60 23.05
C LEU A 275 -21.98 28.45 23.18
N GLN A 276 -21.67 29.00 24.37
CA GLN A 276 -20.40 29.71 24.61
C GLN A 276 -19.22 28.75 24.84
N SER A 277 -19.46 27.46 25.05
CA SER A 277 -18.42 26.46 25.32
C SER A 277 -18.65 25.17 24.53
N ASN A 278 -17.92 25.02 23.42
CA ASN A 278 -18.04 23.88 22.49
C ASN A 278 -17.94 22.50 23.17
N HIS A 279 -17.15 22.37 24.25
CA HIS A 279 -16.97 21.10 24.97
C HIS A 279 -18.20 20.61 25.74
N THR A 280 -19.12 21.51 26.10
CA THR A 280 -20.30 21.19 26.92
C THR A 280 -21.56 20.89 26.10
N LEU A 281 -21.55 21.24 24.81
CA LEU A 281 -22.73 21.20 23.96
C LEU A 281 -23.22 19.77 23.66
N SER A 282 -22.33 18.79 23.58
CA SER A 282 -22.70 17.38 23.37
C SER A 282 -23.50 16.83 24.56
N LEU A 283 -23.13 17.21 25.78
CA LEU A 283 -23.84 16.88 27.02
C LEU A 283 -25.20 17.59 27.06
N VAL A 284 -25.24 18.88 26.73
CA VAL A 284 -26.50 19.65 26.69
C VAL A 284 -27.46 19.10 25.65
N LYS A 285 -26.98 18.64 24.49
CA LYS A 285 -27.82 17.96 23.49
C LYS A 285 -28.44 16.67 24.02
N ARG A 286 -27.72 15.92 24.87
CA ARG A 286 -28.27 14.72 25.53
C ARG A 286 -29.34 15.08 26.56
N ILE A 287 -29.14 16.14 27.35
CA ILE A 287 -30.11 16.61 28.34
C ILE A 287 -31.35 17.20 27.67
N LEU A 288 -31.18 17.95 26.57
CA LEU A 288 -32.31 18.51 25.80
C LEU A 288 -33.27 17.42 25.30
N ARG A 289 -32.77 16.21 25.02
CA ARG A 289 -33.62 15.06 24.64
C ARG A 289 -34.54 14.59 25.77
N LEU A 290 -34.23 14.87 27.04
CA LEU A 290 -35.11 14.51 28.16
C LEU A 290 -36.42 15.28 28.13
N HIS A 291 -36.40 16.49 27.54
CA HIS A 291 -37.58 17.32 27.33
C HIS A 291 -38.37 16.94 26.07
N GLN A 292 -37.90 15.95 25.29
CA GLN A 292 -38.54 15.53 24.04
C GLN A 292 -39.39 14.28 24.26
N HIS A 293 -40.67 14.37 23.91
CA HIS A 293 -41.59 13.24 23.88
C HIS A 293 -41.91 12.87 22.43
N TYR A 294 -41.81 11.57 22.12
CA TYR A 294 -42.22 11.05 20.82
C TYR A 294 -43.68 10.63 20.86
N LYS A 295 -44.50 11.23 19.99
CA LYS A 295 -45.94 10.96 19.88
C LYS A 295 -46.20 10.21 18.59
N GLN A 296 -46.45 8.91 18.69
CA GLN A 296 -46.62 8.02 17.53
C GLN A 296 -47.90 8.33 16.74
N GLU A 297 -48.92 8.83 17.43
CA GLU A 297 -50.22 9.20 16.89
C GLU A 297 -50.21 10.50 16.08
N ASN A 298 -49.13 11.30 16.17
CA ASN A 298 -49.04 12.55 15.44
C ASN A 298 -48.83 12.30 13.94
N SER A 299 -49.64 12.95 13.11
CA SER A 299 -49.41 13.04 11.67
C SER A 299 -48.15 13.84 11.34
N ARG A 300 -47.51 13.57 10.21
CA ARG A 300 -46.31 14.27 9.72
C ARG A 300 -46.64 15.38 8.70
N TYR A 301 -47.76 16.08 8.89
CA TYR A 301 -48.07 17.28 8.12
C TYR A 301 -47.28 18.48 8.63
N VAL A 302 -46.84 19.33 7.72
CA VAL A 302 -46.15 20.58 8.05
C VAL A 302 -47.19 21.71 8.04
N ARG A 303 -47.31 22.41 9.17
CA ARG A 303 -48.29 23.48 9.37
C ARG A 303 -47.61 24.82 9.59
N GLU A 304 -48.29 25.89 9.18
CA GLU A 304 -47.76 27.24 9.27
C GLU A 304 -47.59 27.66 10.74
N GLY A 305 -46.43 28.23 11.07
CA GLY A 305 -46.07 28.63 12.43
C GLY A 305 -45.67 27.47 13.37
N GLU A 306 -45.69 26.24 12.89
CA GLU A 306 -45.24 25.05 13.62
C GLU A 306 -43.92 24.51 13.03
N MET A 307 -43.15 23.81 13.86
CA MET A 307 -42.03 23.00 13.38
C MET A 307 -42.37 21.52 13.54
N LEU A 308 -42.28 20.80 12.42
CA LEU A 308 -42.39 19.36 12.40
C LEU A 308 -41.02 18.76 12.69
N MET A 309 -40.87 18.16 13.88
CA MET A 309 -39.69 17.38 14.25
C MET A 309 -39.98 15.90 14.07
N VAL A 310 -39.26 15.25 13.16
CA VAL A 310 -39.46 13.82 12.82
C VAL A 310 -38.19 13.02 13.04
N ARG A 311 -38.31 11.70 13.14
CA ARG A 311 -37.18 10.78 13.30
C ARG A 311 -37.10 9.77 12.15
N THR A 312 -35.88 9.42 11.77
CA THR A 312 -35.58 8.25 10.94
C THR A 312 -35.14 7.09 11.81
N LYS A 313 -34.97 5.88 11.24
CA LYS A 313 -34.14 4.83 11.85
C LYS A 313 -32.73 5.36 12.17
N ALA A 314 -32.02 4.67 13.06
CA ALA A 314 -30.63 5.00 13.39
C ALA A 314 -29.78 5.02 12.12
N MET A 315 -28.98 6.07 11.92
CA MET A 315 -28.15 6.23 10.72
C MET A 315 -26.77 6.76 11.08
N GLN A 316 -25.74 6.04 10.66
CA GLN A 316 -24.35 6.41 10.86
C GLN A 316 -23.60 6.37 9.53
N MET A 317 -22.83 7.42 9.26
CA MET A 317 -22.01 7.56 8.07
C MET A 317 -20.59 7.85 8.56
N ARG A 318 -19.60 7.10 8.07
CA ARG A 318 -18.17 7.34 8.37
C ARG A 318 -17.41 7.92 7.19
N SER A 319 -17.79 7.52 5.98
CA SER A 319 -17.12 7.90 4.74
C SER A 319 -17.92 8.91 3.90
N LEU A 320 -19.05 9.41 4.42
CA LEU A 320 -19.98 10.24 3.68
C LEU A 320 -20.56 11.37 4.53
N PHE A 321 -20.73 12.52 3.89
CA PHE A 321 -21.71 13.52 4.26
C PHE A 321 -23.06 13.18 3.61
N GLY A 322 -24.15 13.44 4.32
CA GLY A 322 -25.50 13.48 3.75
C GLY A 322 -26.04 14.90 3.74
N ARG A 323 -26.81 15.26 2.72
CA ARG A 323 -27.51 16.56 2.62
C ARG A 323 -28.95 16.35 2.21
N VAL A 324 -29.88 16.98 2.93
CA VAL A 324 -31.30 17.00 2.52
C VAL A 324 -31.44 17.78 1.22
N VAL A 325 -32.17 17.22 0.26
CA VAL A 325 -32.43 17.80 -1.08
C VAL A 325 -33.77 18.56 -1.06
N PRO A 326 -33.78 19.89 -0.85
CA PRO A 326 -35.03 20.61 -0.60
C PRO A 326 -36.00 20.58 -1.78
N GLU A 327 -35.49 20.57 -3.01
CA GLU A 327 -36.28 20.54 -4.25
C GLU A 327 -37.08 19.23 -4.45
N LEU A 328 -36.75 18.17 -3.69
CA LEU A 328 -37.46 16.89 -3.72
C LEU A 328 -38.40 16.68 -2.53
N LEU A 329 -38.53 17.67 -1.64
CA LEU A 329 -39.52 17.64 -0.55
C LEU A 329 -40.93 17.94 -1.10
N PRO A 330 -42.00 17.54 -0.38
CA PRO A 330 -43.36 17.89 -0.76
C PRO A 330 -43.54 19.41 -0.90
N PRO A 331 -44.40 19.88 -1.82
CA PRO A 331 -44.63 21.31 -2.03
C PRO A 331 -44.97 22.04 -0.72
N GLY A 332 -44.27 23.16 -0.49
CA GLY A 332 -44.45 24.01 0.69
C GLY A 332 -43.76 23.52 1.98
N VAL A 333 -43.17 22.32 1.98
CA VAL A 333 -42.26 21.86 3.04
C VAL A 333 -40.88 22.48 2.86
N LYS A 334 -40.33 23.08 3.92
CA LYS A 334 -38.98 23.62 3.98
C LYS A 334 -38.17 22.89 5.05
N CYS A 335 -36.91 22.59 4.74
CA CYS A 335 -35.95 22.09 5.71
C CYS A 335 -35.21 23.27 6.35
N THR A 336 -34.94 23.19 7.65
CA THR A 336 -34.05 24.15 8.32
C THR A 336 -32.63 24.08 7.76
N SER A 337 -31.82 25.11 7.99
CA SER A 337 -30.40 25.14 7.61
C SER A 337 -29.57 24.02 8.25
N SER A 338 -30.08 23.37 9.29
CA SER A 338 -29.54 22.10 9.82
C SER A 338 -29.89 20.90 8.92
N CYS A 339 -29.48 20.96 7.65
CA CYS A 339 -29.81 19.97 6.62
C CYS A 339 -28.67 19.02 6.25
N ILE A 340 -27.57 19.05 7.02
CA ILE A 340 -26.33 18.33 6.72
C ILE A 340 -26.04 17.31 7.81
N LEU A 341 -25.62 16.14 7.37
CA LEU A 341 -25.29 15.00 8.18
C LEU A 341 -23.79 14.75 8.02
N GLU A 342 -23.02 15.17 9.00
CA GLU A 342 -21.57 14.96 8.99
C GLU A 342 -21.19 13.50 9.29
N PRO A 343 -20.02 13.04 8.80
CA PRO A 343 -19.44 11.77 9.21
C PRO A 343 -19.14 11.76 10.71
N TYR A 344 -19.37 10.62 11.38
CA TYR A 344 -19.12 10.48 12.82
C TYR A 344 -17.71 9.99 13.15
N ASP A 345 -17.13 10.59 14.18
CA ASP A 345 -15.93 10.06 14.84
C ASP A 345 -16.30 9.02 15.91
N GLN A 346 -15.40 8.08 16.18
CA GLN A 346 -15.64 6.89 17.01
C GLN A 346 -16.23 7.23 18.40
N GLY A 347 -17.26 6.49 18.83
CA GLY A 347 -17.73 6.47 20.24
C GLY A 347 -18.84 7.46 20.66
N THR A 348 -19.38 8.25 19.74
CA THR A 348 -20.27 9.38 20.10
C THR A 348 -21.78 9.13 19.96
N MET A 349 -22.22 8.00 19.43
CA MET A 349 -23.65 7.73 19.18
C MET A 349 -24.16 6.48 19.88
N ASP A 350 -25.37 6.62 20.45
CA ASP A 350 -26.20 5.51 20.88
C ASP A 350 -26.76 4.82 19.64
N ASN A 351 -26.34 3.59 19.38
CA ASN A 351 -26.69 2.82 18.17
C ASN A 351 -28.20 2.59 18.01
N ASN A 352 -29.00 2.86 19.03
CA ASN A 352 -30.44 2.60 19.03
C ASN A 352 -31.31 3.85 18.80
N VAL A 353 -30.72 5.05 18.64
CA VAL A 353 -31.51 6.29 18.55
C VAL A 353 -31.48 6.87 17.13
N GLY A 354 -32.67 6.97 16.53
CA GLY A 354 -32.92 7.62 15.25
C GLY A 354 -32.43 9.07 15.15
N ARG A 355 -32.11 9.52 13.93
CA ARG A 355 -31.75 10.93 13.69
C ARG A 355 -33.00 11.79 13.60
N ALA A 356 -32.97 12.96 14.25
CA ALA A 356 -34.05 13.94 14.22
C ALA A 356 -33.82 14.97 13.11
N PHE A 357 -34.85 15.25 12.34
CA PHE A 357 -34.89 16.29 11.30
C PHE A 357 -36.01 17.27 11.59
N VAL A 358 -35.84 18.51 11.16
CA VAL A 358 -36.76 19.60 11.45
C VAL A 358 -37.20 20.27 10.15
N PHE A 359 -38.51 20.38 10.00
CA PHE A 359 -39.17 20.97 8.83
C PHE A 359 -40.19 22.02 9.27
N TYR A 360 -40.46 22.99 8.39
CA TYR A 360 -41.44 24.05 8.60
C TYR A 360 -42.06 24.48 7.27
N GLY A 361 -43.10 25.32 7.32
CA GLY A 361 -43.82 25.78 6.12
C GLY A 361 -45.28 25.34 6.16
N HIS A 362 -45.85 24.99 5.01
CA HIS A 362 -47.23 24.55 4.92
C HIS A 362 -47.38 23.54 3.78
N SER A 363 -47.90 22.35 4.06
CA SER A 363 -48.15 21.33 3.04
C SER A 363 -49.36 20.46 3.37
N ASP A 364 -50.20 20.23 2.37
CA ASP A 364 -51.33 19.28 2.43
C ASP A 364 -50.90 17.82 2.20
N VAL A 365 -49.61 17.60 1.96
CA VAL A 365 -49.02 16.28 1.75
C VAL A 365 -48.25 15.87 3.01
N GLU A 366 -48.53 14.67 3.50
CA GLU A 366 -47.81 14.14 4.67
C GLU A 366 -46.36 13.81 4.28
N LEU A 367 -45.40 14.20 5.13
CA LEU A 367 -44.00 13.89 4.90
C LEU A 367 -43.74 12.42 5.27
N GLU A 368 -43.49 11.58 4.28
CA GLU A 368 -43.16 10.15 4.48
C GLU A 368 -41.67 9.84 4.34
N TYR A 369 -40.98 10.58 3.46
CA TYR A 369 -39.58 10.33 3.12
C TYR A 369 -38.75 11.62 3.18
N ILE A 370 -37.49 11.48 3.61
CA ILE A 370 -36.49 12.54 3.50
C ILE A 370 -35.57 12.20 2.33
N PRO A 371 -35.50 13.03 1.28
CA PRO A 371 -34.52 12.86 0.21
C PRO A 371 -33.14 13.34 0.67
N LEU A 372 -32.14 12.45 0.66
CA LEU A 372 -30.74 12.73 0.95
C LEU A 372 -29.86 12.50 -0.27
N GLU A 373 -29.03 13.47 -0.61
CA GLU A 373 -27.85 13.26 -1.47
C GLU A 373 -26.61 13.05 -0.61
N PHE A 374 -25.56 12.45 -1.20
CA PHE A 374 -24.33 12.13 -0.47
C PHE A 374 -23.09 12.74 -1.12
N TYR A 375 -22.13 13.11 -0.27
CA TYR A 375 -20.79 13.55 -0.67
C TYR A 375 -19.74 12.71 0.04
N THR A 376 -18.78 12.14 -0.69
CA THR A 376 -17.68 11.36 -0.11
C THR A 376 -16.72 12.25 0.67
N VAL A 377 -16.17 11.74 1.77
CA VAL A 377 -14.98 12.35 2.42
C VAL A 377 -13.75 12.25 1.52
N GLU A 378 -12.60 12.74 2.00
CA GLU A 378 -11.34 12.67 1.27
C GLU A 378 -10.94 11.25 0.89
N PRO A 379 -10.36 11.01 -0.30
CA PRO A 379 -10.13 9.65 -0.79
C PRO A 379 -9.24 8.83 0.17
N TYR A 380 -8.36 9.53 0.89
CA TYR A 380 -7.47 8.96 1.90
C TYR A 380 -8.15 8.72 3.26
N ARG A 381 -9.35 9.26 3.51
CA ARG A 381 -10.13 9.09 4.76
C ARG A 381 -11.38 8.22 4.63
N GLU A 382 -11.67 7.68 3.45
CA GLU A 382 -12.87 6.85 3.23
C GLU A 382 -12.87 5.53 4.03
N GLY A 383 -11.69 5.00 4.40
CA GLY A 383 -11.58 3.73 5.12
C GLY A 383 -11.82 2.50 4.24
N ILE A 384 -11.85 2.67 2.91
CA ILE A 384 -12.16 1.60 1.95
C ILE A 384 -10.92 0.75 1.68
N ALA A 385 -11.10 -0.58 1.67
CA ALA A 385 -10.07 -1.56 1.34
C ALA A 385 -9.69 -1.51 -0.15
N PHE A 386 -8.45 -1.87 -0.48
CA PHE A 386 -7.94 -1.78 -1.84
C PHE A 386 -8.66 -2.74 -2.80
N GLU A 387 -9.05 -3.92 -2.30
CA GLU A 387 -9.75 -4.96 -3.06
C GLU A 387 -11.14 -4.48 -3.53
N ASP A 388 -11.73 -3.52 -2.83
CA ASP A 388 -13.01 -2.90 -3.19
C ASP A 388 -12.87 -1.77 -4.24
N ARG A 389 -11.63 -1.46 -4.66
CA ARG A 389 -11.29 -0.41 -5.63
C ARG A 389 -10.91 -0.99 -6.99
N LYS A 390 -11.84 -1.75 -7.58
CA LYS A 390 -11.66 -2.47 -8.85
C LYS A 390 -11.11 -1.60 -9.98
N ASP A 391 -11.72 -0.43 -10.21
CA ASP A 391 -11.28 0.48 -11.28
C ASP A 391 -9.82 0.93 -11.15
N LEU A 392 -9.32 1.09 -9.91
CA LEU A 392 -7.93 1.44 -9.67
C LEU A 392 -7.02 0.24 -9.90
N ALA A 393 -7.43 -0.94 -9.43
CA ALA A 393 -6.68 -2.18 -9.64
C ALA A 393 -6.54 -2.49 -11.14
N ASP A 394 -7.61 -2.36 -11.92
CA ASP A 394 -7.59 -2.59 -13.36
C ASP A 394 -6.65 -1.60 -14.09
N LEU A 395 -6.71 -0.32 -13.72
CA LEU A 395 -5.85 0.73 -14.29
C LEU A 395 -4.36 0.51 -13.99
N LEU A 396 -4.04 -0.05 -12.82
CA LEU A 396 -2.66 -0.32 -12.39
C LEU A 396 -2.08 -1.62 -12.94
N MET A 397 -2.93 -2.54 -13.40
CA MET A 397 -2.53 -3.78 -14.05
C MET A 397 -2.37 -3.60 -15.57
N ASP A 398 -2.99 -2.57 -16.13
CA ASP A 398 -2.78 -2.13 -17.51
C ASP A 398 -1.52 -1.26 -17.65
N TYR A 399 -0.74 -1.48 -18.72
CA TYR A 399 0.47 -0.71 -18.97
C TYR A 399 0.15 0.76 -19.23
N GLU A 400 -0.81 1.06 -20.10
CA GLU A 400 -1.11 2.45 -20.46
C GLU A 400 -1.65 3.24 -19.27
N GLY A 401 -2.49 2.62 -18.44
CA GLY A 401 -2.93 3.19 -17.18
C GLY A 401 -1.77 3.57 -16.26
N ALA A 402 -0.87 2.62 -15.95
CA ALA A 402 0.30 2.89 -15.11
C ALA A 402 1.27 3.90 -15.76
N ALA A 403 1.52 3.78 -17.06
CA ALA A 403 2.41 4.67 -17.80
C ALA A 403 1.88 6.10 -17.85
N GLN A 404 0.57 6.30 -18.03
CA GLN A 404 -0.06 7.63 -17.98
C GLN A 404 0.25 8.33 -16.67
N ALA A 405 0.12 7.65 -15.53
CA ALA A 405 0.48 8.21 -14.24
C ALA A 405 1.96 8.63 -14.21
N PHE A 406 2.89 7.77 -14.66
CA PHE A 406 4.31 8.08 -14.64
C PHE A 406 4.77 9.13 -15.66
N ARG A 407 4.02 9.36 -16.74
CA ARG A 407 4.27 10.46 -17.70
C ARG A 407 4.11 11.83 -17.04
N SER A 408 3.37 11.92 -15.94
CA SER A 408 3.22 13.15 -15.15
C SER A 408 4.32 13.40 -14.12
N VAL A 409 5.29 12.48 -13.97
CA VAL A 409 6.41 12.67 -13.02
C VAL A 409 7.31 13.82 -13.48
N PRO A 410 7.75 14.71 -12.56
CA PRO A 410 8.74 15.73 -12.86
C PRO A 410 10.00 15.18 -13.52
N ASN A 411 10.36 15.76 -14.68
CA ASN A 411 11.44 15.26 -15.54
C ASN A 411 12.86 15.68 -15.11
N ASP A 412 13.09 15.97 -13.83
CA ASP A 412 14.42 16.29 -13.28
C ASP A 412 15.06 15.01 -12.70
N PRO A 413 16.18 14.48 -13.25
CA PRO A 413 16.84 13.28 -12.73
C PRO A 413 17.40 13.45 -11.30
N ASP A 414 17.61 14.68 -10.84
CA ASP A 414 18.09 14.95 -9.49
C ASP A 414 16.96 14.99 -8.45
N ILE A 415 15.70 14.97 -8.88
CA ILE A 415 14.53 14.98 -8.01
C ILE A 415 14.02 13.56 -7.77
N GLN A 416 13.83 13.19 -6.51
CA GLN A 416 12.95 12.09 -6.14
C GLN A 416 11.51 12.57 -6.12
N ALA A 417 10.58 11.73 -6.56
CA ALA A 417 9.17 12.05 -6.58
C ALA A 417 8.34 10.85 -6.10
N CYS A 418 7.27 11.10 -5.37
CA CYS A 418 6.28 10.09 -5.01
C CYS A 418 4.86 10.65 -4.89
N VAL A 419 3.86 9.78 -5.03
CA VAL A 419 2.45 10.09 -4.79
C VAL A 419 1.72 8.85 -4.29
N TYR A 420 0.76 9.03 -3.38
CA TYR A 420 -0.09 7.96 -2.85
C TYR A 420 -1.50 8.05 -3.44
N ILE A 421 -1.95 6.97 -4.08
CA ILE A 421 -3.19 6.93 -4.86
C ILE A 421 -4.19 5.99 -4.19
N CYS A 422 -5.39 6.51 -3.95
CA CYS A 422 -6.53 5.77 -3.42
C CYS A 422 -7.67 5.62 -4.43
N LYS A 423 -7.73 6.40 -5.52
CA LYS A 423 -8.82 6.32 -6.51
C LYS A 423 -8.31 6.35 -7.94
N ALA A 424 -9.07 5.71 -8.84
CA ALA A 424 -8.80 5.75 -10.27
C ALA A 424 -8.90 7.18 -10.85
N SER A 425 -9.79 8.03 -10.34
CA SER A 425 -9.89 9.43 -10.77
C SER A 425 -8.61 10.21 -10.47
N GLN A 426 -8.06 10.06 -9.24
CA GLN A 426 -6.78 10.68 -8.86
C GLN A 426 -5.68 10.30 -9.84
N MET A 427 -5.62 9.02 -10.25
CA MET A 427 -4.61 8.53 -11.19
C MET A 427 -4.73 9.17 -12.58
N ARG A 428 -5.94 9.44 -13.06
CA ARG A 428 -6.19 10.06 -14.38
C ARG A 428 -5.92 11.55 -14.41
N GLU A 429 -6.06 12.21 -13.26
CA GLU A 429 -5.89 13.66 -13.09
C GLU A 429 -4.45 14.06 -12.71
N LEU A 430 -3.53 13.10 -12.58
CA LEU A 430 -2.15 13.37 -12.19
C LEU A 430 -1.45 14.31 -13.19
N ASN A 431 -0.80 15.32 -12.63
CA ASN A 431 0.11 16.24 -13.31
C ASN A 431 1.41 16.42 -12.49
N GLU A 432 2.36 17.21 -12.97
CA GLU A 432 3.66 17.40 -12.29
C GLU A 432 3.53 17.93 -10.86
N GLU A 433 2.56 18.81 -10.58
CA GLU A 433 2.30 19.38 -9.25
C GLU A 433 1.68 18.38 -8.27
N SER A 434 1.17 17.25 -8.76
CA SER A 434 0.59 16.19 -7.93
C SER A 434 1.64 15.42 -7.12
N TRP A 435 2.91 15.50 -7.53
CA TRP A 435 3.99 14.68 -6.98
C TRP A 435 4.70 15.40 -5.84
N ILE A 436 4.86 14.70 -4.72
CA ILE A 436 5.73 15.17 -3.64
C ILE A 436 7.17 14.95 -4.09
N THR A 437 7.90 16.05 -4.25
CA THR A 437 9.29 16.03 -4.71
C THR A 437 10.28 16.32 -3.59
N SER A 438 11.45 15.70 -3.63
CA SER A 438 12.58 16.07 -2.77
C SER A 438 13.93 15.85 -3.44
N LYS A 439 14.96 16.57 -2.98
CA LYS A 439 16.36 16.41 -3.39
C LYS A 439 17.20 15.99 -2.17
N PRO A 440 17.08 14.72 -1.71
CA PRO A 440 17.77 14.31 -0.49
C PRO A 440 19.28 14.31 -0.70
N HIS A 441 20.00 14.88 0.26
CA HIS A 441 21.44 14.94 0.30
C HIS A 441 21.96 13.99 1.38
N ARG A 442 22.66 12.94 0.95
CA ARG A 442 23.19 11.94 1.88
C ARG A 442 24.55 12.39 2.41
N VAL A 443 24.59 12.77 3.68
CA VAL A 443 25.84 13.00 4.42
C VAL A 443 26.46 11.63 4.81
N PRO A 444 27.78 11.45 4.73
CA PRO A 444 28.45 10.25 5.20
C PRO A 444 28.10 9.92 6.65
N PHE A 445 27.79 8.66 6.90
CA PHE A 445 27.49 8.14 8.23
C PHE A 445 28.79 7.94 9.02
N VAL A 446 28.83 8.48 10.24
CA VAL A 446 29.98 8.38 11.17
C VAL A 446 30.12 6.99 11.80
N GLY A 447 29.15 6.11 11.56
CA GLY A 447 29.21 4.69 11.90
C GLY A 447 29.00 4.43 13.39
N SER A 448 29.51 3.30 13.86
CA SER A 448 29.31 2.84 15.25
C SER A 448 30.11 3.62 16.29
N PHE A 449 31.07 4.46 15.87
CA PHE A 449 31.94 5.20 16.79
C PHE A 449 31.20 6.33 17.50
N GLU A 450 30.19 6.94 16.86
CA GLU A 450 29.38 8.01 17.43
C GLU A 450 27.87 7.75 17.24
N PRO A 451 27.26 6.85 18.03
CA PRO A 451 25.87 6.42 17.83
C PRO A 451 24.83 7.54 17.95
N SER A 452 25.10 8.58 18.75
CA SER A 452 24.19 9.70 18.93
C SER A 452 24.19 10.61 17.71
N GLN A 453 25.37 10.98 17.20
CA GLN A 453 25.49 11.77 15.97
C GLN A 453 24.97 10.98 14.76
N GLN A 454 25.27 9.68 14.69
CA GLN A 454 24.74 8.78 13.68
C GLN A 454 23.20 8.75 13.65
N ARG A 455 22.55 8.76 14.82
CA ARG A 455 21.08 8.84 14.93
C ARG A 455 20.54 10.14 14.36
N VAL A 456 21.15 11.27 14.69
CA VAL A 456 20.74 12.59 14.17
C VAL A 456 20.88 12.65 12.65
N LEU A 457 22.03 12.23 12.10
CA LEU A 457 22.27 12.22 10.65
C LEU A 457 21.30 11.30 9.90
N ALA A 458 21.01 10.11 10.48
CA ALA A 458 20.05 9.18 9.90
C ALA A 458 18.63 9.77 9.92
N GLN A 459 18.22 10.41 11.01
CA GLN A 459 16.91 11.07 11.13
C GLN A 459 16.76 12.25 10.16
N GLN A 460 17.80 13.07 10.02
CA GLN A 460 17.80 14.16 9.03
C GLN A 460 17.66 13.61 7.61
N TYR A 461 18.41 12.57 7.26
CA TYR A 461 18.31 11.96 5.93
C TYR A 461 16.96 11.28 5.68
N LEU A 462 16.38 10.66 6.71
CA LEU A 462 15.04 10.08 6.69
C LEU A 462 13.98 11.14 6.35
N MET A 463 14.00 12.28 7.03
CA MET A 463 13.02 13.36 6.82
C MET A 463 13.13 14.02 5.44
N GLN A 464 14.29 13.92 4.77
CA GLN A 464 14.48 14.42 3.41
C GLN A 464 13.88 13.52 2.32
N GLN A 465 13.50 12.28 2.63
CA GLN A 465 12.90 11.39 1.64
C GLN A 465 11.49 11.87 1.28
N CYS A 466 11.16 11.94 -0.01
CA CYS A 466 9.85 12.43 -0.46
C CYS A 466 8.67 11.60 0.11
N GLN A 467 8.89 10.32 0.41
CA GLN A 467 7.87 9.43 0.96
C GLN A 467 7.61 9.65 2.46
N PHE A 468 8.53 10.29 3.20
CA PHE A 468 8.47 10.34 4.67
C PHE A 468 7.16 10.92 5.18
N GLY A 469 6.71 12.06 4.62
CA GLY A 469 5.46 12.71 5.03
C GLY A 469 4.23 11.82 4.83
N LEU A 470 4.13 11.16 3.68
CA LEU A 470 3.02 10.24 3.37
C LEU A 470 3.00 9.04 4.31
N LEU A 471 4.14 8.39 4.49
CA LEU A 471 4.23 7.21 5.35
C LEU A 471 3.99 7.56 6.82
N SER A 472 4.44 8.74 7.26
CA SER A 472 4.16 9.24 8.62
C SER A 472 2.67 9.53 8.83
N ALA A 473 2.00 10.13 7.83
CA ALA A 473 0.55 10.38 7.88
C ALA A 473 -0.29 9.09 7.89
N ILE A 474 0.21 8.03 7.23
CA ILE A 474 -0.40 6.70 7.33
C ILE A 474 -0.18 6.11 8.73
N ASP A 475 1.03 6.24 9.27
CA ASP A 475 1.38 5.70 10.59
C ASP A 475 0.62 6.41 11.72
N SER A 476 0.43 7.72 11.63
CA SER A 476 -0.35 8.55 12.57
C SER A 476 -1.86 8.38 12.46
N GLY A 477 -2.35 7.74 11.39
CA GLY A 477 -3.79 7.52 11.16
C GLY A 477 -4.52 8.69 10.51
N GLU A 478 -3.80 9.64 9.89
CA GLU A 478 -4.41 10.69 9.05
C GLU A 478 -4.86 10.12 7.69
N ILE A 479 -4.12 9.15 7.17
CA ILE A 479 -4.48 8.37 5.98
C ILE A 479 -4.95 6.99 6.45
N ILE A 480 -6.23 6.71 6.23
CA ILE A 480 -6.90 5.47 6.68
C ILE A 480 -7.50 4.67 5.54
N SER A 481 -7.26 5.05 4.29
CA SER A 481 -7.66 4.28 3.11
C SER A 481 -6.49 3.52 2.53
N GLN A 482 -6.75 2.29 2.14
CA GLN A 482 -5.74 1.48 1.45
C GLN A 482 -5.56 1.97 0.01
N GLY A 483 -4.32 1.91 -0.46
CA GLY A 483 -3.92 2.48 -1.74
C GLY A 483 -2.57 1.97 -2.23
N VAL A 484 -2.03 2.65 -3.22
CA VAL A 484 -0.72 2.33 -3.82
C VAL A 484 0.20 3.54 -3.79
N LEU A 485 1.48 3.27 -3.68
CA LEU A 485 2.52 4.28 -3.73
C LEU A 485 3.22 4.24 -5.09
N LEU A 486 3.17 5.33 -5.84
CA LEU A 486 3.95 5.49 -7.07
C LEU A 486 5.22 6.29 -6.75
N THR A 487 6.38 5.82 -7.16
CA THR A 487 7.66 6.48 -6.89
C THR A 487 8.55 6.53 -8.12
N LYS A 488 9.29 7.62 -8.33
CA LYS A 488 10.24 7.70 -9.45
C LYS A 488 11.37 6.68 -9.30
N TYR A 489 11.92 6.57 -8.09
CA TYR A 489 12.96 5.60 -7.74
C TYR A 489 12.41 4.61 -6.73
N PHE A 490 12.94 3.38 -6.70
CA PHE A 490 12.62 2.43 -5.64
C PHE A 490 12.89 3.06 -4.27
N ILE A 491 12.06 2.71 -3.28
CA ILE A 491 12.03 3.41 -2.00
C ILE A 491 13.34 3.19 -1.26
N SER A 492 13.85 4.26 -0.64
CA SER A 492 15.08 4.22 0.13
C SER A 492 14.96 3.29 1.35
N PRO A 493 15.90 2.34 1.55
CA PRO A 493 15.91 1.45 2.71
C PRO A 493 15.95 2.14 4.08
N ILE A 494 16.31 3.43 4.16
CA ILE A 494 16.24 4.19 5.42
C ILE A 494 14.80 4.28 5.97
N LEU A 495 13.80 4.22 5.07
CA LEU A 495 12.37 4.24 5.40
C LEU A 495 11.85 2.87 5.86
N LYS A 496 12.70 1.84 5.92
CA LYS A 496 12.28 0.46 6.25
C LYS A 496 11.47 0.37 7.54
N HIS A 497 11.85 1.10 8.59
CA HIS A 497 11.13 1.08 9.87
C HIS A 497 9.70 1.65 9.78
N LEU A 498 9.49 2.68 8.95
CA LEU A 498 8.16 3.24 8.69
C LEU A 498 7.37 2.33 7.76
N LEU A 499 7.96 1.91 6.65
CA LEU A 499 7.28 1.07 5.67
C LEU A 499 6.77 -0.24 6.25
N LEU A 500 7.57 -0.86 7.12
CA LEU A 500 7.26 -2.12 7.77
C LEU A 500 6.50 -1.94 9.10
N SER A 501 6.06 -0.72 9.43
CA SER A 501 5.21 -0.50 10.60
C SER A 501 3.87 -1.22 10.40
N GLY A 502 3.25 -1.61 11.53
CA GLY A 502 1.97 -2.32 11.51
C GLY A 502 0.87 -1.52 10.79
N SER A 503 0.88 -0.19 10.93
CA SER A 503 -0.06 0.70 10.24
C SER A 503 0.25 0.80 8.75
N VAL A 504 1.49 1.08 8.38
CA VAL A 504 1.85 1.40 6.99
C VAL A 504 1.70 0.19 6.06
N CYS A 505 2.17 -0.99 6.46
CA CYS A 505 2.01 -2.22 5.66
C CYS A 505 0.53 -2.59 5.40
N GLN A 506 -0.39 -2.18 6.28
CA GLN A 506 -1.81 -2.44 6.09
C GLN A 506 -2.44 -1.52 5.04
N TYR A 507 -1.91 -0.32 4.85
CA TYR A 507 -2.47 0.68 3.94
C TYR A 507 -1.78 0.75 2.59
N VAL A 508 -0.46 0.57 2.55
CA VAL A 508 0.30 0.49 1.30
C VAL A 508 0.21 -0.92 0.74
N ARG A 509 -0.67 -1.13 -0.25
CA ARG A 509 -0.92 -2.48 -0.83
C ARG A 509 -0.04 -2.81 -2.02
N ALA A 510 0.50 -1.78 -2.68
CA ALA A 510 1.49 -1.94 -3.71
C ALA A 510 2.38 -0.70 -3.85
N ILE A 511 3.59 -0.92 -4.39
CA ILE A 511 4.56 0.11 -4.74
C ILE A 511 4.90 -0.06 -6.23
N TYR A 512 4.78 1.01 -7.00
CA TYR A 512 5.21 1.05 -8.39
C TYR A 512 6.38 2.01 -8.53
N PHE A 513 7.40 1.63 -9.29
CA PHE A 513 8.57 2.50 -9.52
C PHE A 513 9.11 2.45 -10.95
N LEU A 514 9.81 3.52 -11.37
CA LEU A 514 10.42 3.63 -12.70
C LEU A 514 11.89 3.14 -12.73
N GLN A 515 12.66 3.41 -11.68
CA GLN A 515 14.08 3.10 -11.67
C GLN A 515 14.54 2.53 -10.33
N ALA A 516 15.38 1.50 -10.36
CA ALA A 516 15.84 0.79 -9.16
C ALA A 516 16.56 1.70 -8.17
N SER A 517 17.29 2.71 -8.64
CA SER A 517 18.02 3.62 -7.77
C SER A 517 18.34 4.94 -8.48
N LYS A 518 18.32 6.03 -7.71
CA LYS A 518 18.80 7.33 -8.17
C LYS A 518 20.31 7.32 -8.43
N THR A 519 21.08 6.67 -7.57
CA THR A 519 22.55 6.72 -7.59
C THR A 519 23.17 5.65 -8.47
N THR A 520 22.50 4.52 -8.62
CA THR A 520 23.04 3.31 -9.28
C THR A 520 22.20 2.89 -10.48
N GLY A 521 21.28 3.76 -10.90
CA GLY A 521 20.45 3.57 -12.07
C GLY A 521 19.56 2.34 -11.96
N THR A 522 19.74 1.39 -12.88
CA THR A 522 18.93 0.16 -12.93
C THR A 522 19.37 -0.92 -11.96
N PHE A 523 20.44 -0.71 -11.17
CA PHE A 523 20.98 -1.73 -10.29
C PHE A 523 20.58 -1.54 -8.83
N PHE A 524 19.99 -2.58 -8.24
CA PHE A 524 19.69 -2.65 -6.81
C PHE A 524 20.93 -2.86 -5.96
N SER A 525 21.01 -2.15 -4.84
CA SER A 525 21.94 -2.45 -3.75
C SER A 525 21.51 -3.72 -2.98
N GLN A 526 22.38 -4.23 -2.11
CA GLN A 526 22.02 -5.35 -1.23
C GLN A 526 20.86 -4.99 -0.30
N THR A 527 20.84 -3.77 0.24
CA THR A 527 19.77 -3.31 1.13
C THR A 527 18.44 -3.17 0.40
N ASP A 528 18.46 -2.76 -0.88
CA ASP A 528 17.24 -2.69 -1.69
C ASP A 528 16.66 -4.08 -1.93
N ARG A 529 17.50 -5.07 -2.26
CA ARG A 529 17.06 -6.47 -2.46
C ARG A 529 16.52 -7.10 -1.18
N ALA A 530 17.16 -6.87 -0.04
CA ALA A 530 16.63 -7.30 1.25
C ALA A 530 15.26 -6.67 1.52
N MET A 531 15.10 -5.37 1.23
CA MET A 531 13.83 -4.66 1.38
C MET A 531 12.73 -5.18 0.44
N LEU A 532 13.06 -5.56 -0.81
CA LEU A 532 12.10 -6.22 -1.71
C LEU A 532 11.54 -7.52 -1.10
N GLN A 533 12.42 -8.31 -0.48
CA GLN A 533 12.05 -9.56 0.19
C GLN A 533 11.13 -9.28 1.39
N ASP A 534 11.49 -8.29 2.22
CA ASP A 534 10.66 -7.88 3.37
C ASP A 534 9.28 -7.41 2.93
N LEU A 535 9.20 -6.50 1.95
CA LEU A 535 7.93 -5.98 1.43
C LEU A 535 7.01 -7.11 0.97
N MET A 536 7.56 -8.10 0.26
CA MET A 536 6.80 -9.28 -0.15
C MET A 536 6.27 -10.07 1.06
N TYR A 537 7.10 -10.33 2.07
CA TYR A 537 6.66 -11.06 3.28
C TYR A 537 5.54 -10.33 4.04
N PHE A 538 5.55 -9.00 4.03
CA PHE A 538 4.47 -8.17 4.60
C PHE A 538 3.27 -7.98 3.65
N GLY A 539 3.26 -8.64 2.48
CA GLY A 539 2.15 -8.59 1.54
C GLY A 539 2.07 -7.31 0.71
N VAL A 540 3.13 -6.49 0.68
CA VAL A 540 3.24 -5.30 -0.16
C VAL A 540 3.82 -5.68 -1.51
N ARG A 541 3.00 -5.57 -2.57
CA ARG A 541 3.42 -5.95 -3.93
C ARG A 541 4.30 -4.87 -4.53
N VAL A 542 5.39 -5.25 -5.20
CA VAL A 542 6.31 -4.29 -5.80
C VAL A 542 6.35 -4.47 -7.32
N TYR A 543 6.17 -3.38 -8.05
CA TYR A 543 6.07 -3.34 -9.50
C TYR A 543 7.08 -2.37 -10.11
N HIS A 544 7.76 -2.81 -11.16
CA HIS A 544 8.60 -1.96 -12.00
C HIS A 544 7.84 -1.64 -13.29
N VAL A 545 7.74 -0.35 -13.62
CA VAL A 545 7.13 0.13 -14.87
C VAL A 545 8.23 0.55 -15.83
N ASP A 546 8.46 -0.26 -16.87
CA ASP A 546 9.45 0.04 -17.91
C ASP A 546 8.76 0.77 -19.07
N LEU A 547 8.94 2.10 -19.10
CA LEU A 547 8.36 2.96 -20.14
C LEU A 547 9.00 2.74 -21.53
N LYS A 548 10.22 2.19 -21.59
CA LYS A 548 10.92 1.96 -22.88
C LYS A 548 10.51 0.64 -23.50
N ALA A 549 10.38 -0.39 -22.66
CA ALA A 549 9.98 -1.73 -23.10
C ALA A 549 8.45 -1.92 -23.13
N GLU A 550 7.69 -0.94 -22.66
CA GLU A 550 6.23 -0.97 -22.54
C GLU A 550 5.72 -2.16 -21.71
N LYS A 551 6.38 -2.39 -20.57
CA LYS A 551 6.14 -3.58 -19.73
C LYS A 551 6.06 -3.25 -18.25
N ILE A 552 5.13 -3.89 -17.55
CA ILE A 552 5.10 -3.96 -16.10
C ILE A 552 5.65 -5.31 -15.64
N HIS A 553 6.57 -5.26 -14.67
CA HIS A 553 7.09 -6.45 -14.01
C HIS A 553 6.75 -6.40 -12.54
N GLN A 554 6.36 -7.53 -11.96
CA GLN A 554 6.15 -7.68 -10.52
C GLN A 554 7.33 -8.43 -9.90
N TYR A 555 7.83 -7.95 -8.77
CA TYR A 555 8.77 -8.73 -7.97
C TYR A 555 8.08 -9.99 -7.43
N ALA A 556 8.67 -11.14 -7.74
CA ALA A 556 8.22 -12.45 -7.28
C ALA A 556 9.42 -13.22 -6.74
N HIS A 557 9.22 -13.88 -5.61
CA HIS A 557 10.22 -14.74 -4.99
C HIS A 557 9.98 -16.18 -5.41
N ARG A 558 11.05 -16.88 -5.74
CA ARG A 558 10.97 -18.29 -6.10
C ARG A 558 10.62 -19.12 -4.87
N MET A 559 9.81 -20.15 -5.08
CA MET A 559 9.39 -21.02 -3.98
C MET A 559 10.59 -21.81 -3.45
N GLY A 560 10.82 -21.76 -2.13
CA GLY A 560 11.83 -22.57 -1.44
C GLY A 560 13.29 -22.09 -1.58
N THR A 561 13.54 -20.90 -2.12
CA THR A 561 14.88 -20.28 -2.18
C THR A 561 14.81 -18.87 -1.61
N ASP A 562 15.94 -18.21 -1.32
CA ASP A 562 15.97 -16.79 -0.90
C ASP A 562 16.12 -15.81 -2.09
N ALA A 563 15.82 -16.27 -3.31
CA ALA A 563 16.03 -15.53 -4.54
C ALA A 563 14.71 -15.10 -5.18
N GLY A 564 14.69 -13.89 -5.76
CA GLY A 564 13.53 -13.36 -6.47
C GLY A 564 13.91 -12.52 -7.69
N MET A 565 12.96 -12.33 -8.58
CA MET A 565 13.12 -11.56 -9.82
C MET A 565 11.89 -10.69 -10.09
N PHE A 566 12.07 -9.64 -10.89
CA PHE A 566 10.99 -8.94 -11.54
C PHE A 566 10.50 -9.75 -12.73
N VAL A 567 9.26 -10.22 -12.69
CA VAL A 567 8.63 -11.11 -13.67
C VAL A 567 7.49 -10.38 -14.38
N PRO A 568 7.29 -10.54 -15.70
CA PRO A 568 6.15 -9.95 -16.39
C PRO A 568 4.81 -10.38 -15.75
N LEU A 569 3.85 -9.44 -15.62
CA LEU A 569 2.60 -9.66 -14.89
C LEU A 569 1.86 -10.96 -15.27
N GLY A 570 1.77 -11.25 -16.58
CA GLY A 570 1.05 -12.42 -17.09
C GLY A 570 1.78 -13.77 -16.92
N ARG A 571 3.04 -13.78 -16.47
CA ARG A 571 3.91 -14.98 -16.43
C ARG A 571 4.40 -15.32 -15.03
N LYS A 572 3.80 -14.72 -13.99
CA LYS A 572 4.19 -14.94 -12.59
C LYS A 572 4.02 -16.39 -12.15
N GLU A 573 2.90 -17.02 -12.50
CA GLU A 573 2.63 -18.41 -12.14
C GLU A 573 3.62 -19.38 -12.80
N GLU A 574 3.98 -19.11 -14.08
CA GLU A 574 5.04 -19.85 -14.78
C GLU A 574 6.35 -19.78 -14.00
N TYR A 575 6.74 -18.59 -13.52
CA TYR A 575 7.95 -18.41 -12.71
C TYR A 575 7.89 -19.19 -11.38
N LEU A 576 6.80 -19.07 -10.62
CA LEU A 576 6.73 -19.63 -9.26
C LEU A 576 6.86 -21.17 -9.20
N HIS A 577 6.42 -21.86 -10.26
CA HIS A 577 6.31 -23.32 -10.30
C HIS A 577 7.20 -24.00 -11.35
N ALA A 578 8.04 -23.23 -12.06
CA ALA A 578 8.90 -23.77 -13.09
C ALA A 578 10.03 -24.66 -12.57
N VAL A 579 10.49 -25.53 -13.47
CA VAL A 579 11.82 -26.13 -13.45
C VAL A 579 12.79 -25.15 -14.09
N TYR A 580 13.95 -24.93 -13.45
CA TYR A 580 14.94 -23.95 -13.88
C TYR A 580 16.16 -24.61 -14.51
N VAL A 581 16.36 -24.32 -15.80
CA VAL A 581 17.56 -24.70 -16.55
C VAL A 581 18.50 -23.51 -16.61
N GLY A 582 19.76 -23.72 -16.22
CA GLY A 582 20.75 -22.66 -16.30
C GLY A 582 21.71 -22.88 -17.44
N ILE A 583 22.04 -21.82 -18.17
CA ILE A 583 22.99 -21.89 -19.27
C ILE A 583 24.20 -21.01 -18.94
N TYR A 584 25.33 -21.67 -18.73
CA TYR A 584 26.62 -21.05 -18.46
C TYR A 584 27.57 -21.23 -19.63
N GLY A 585 28.41 -20.23 -19.90
CA GLY A 585 29.42 -20.31 -20.93
C GLY A 585 30.14 -18.99 -21.14
N SER A 586 30.94 -18.92 -22.20
CA SER A 586 31.67 -17.72 -22.57
C SER A 586 30.73 -16.56 -22.89
N ASN A 587 31.09 -15.36 -22.40
CA ASN A 587 30.48 -14.10 -22.83
C ASN A 587 31.10 -13.58 -24.14
N LEU A 588 32.17 -14.21 -24.65
CA LEU A 588 32.90 -13.79 -25.85
C LEU A 588 32.62 -14.68 -27.06
N ILE A 589 32.24 -15.93 -26.81
CA ILE A 589 32.07 -16.96 -27.84
C ILE A 589 30.65 -17.47 -27.69
N GLU A 590 29.90 -17.45 -28.80
CA GLU A 590 28.54 -18.00 -28.87
C GLU A 590 28.54 -19.48 -29.31
N GLY A 591 29.46 -19.86 -30.20
CA GLY A 591 29.53 -21.22 -30.75
C GLY A 591 28.38 -21.56 -31.71
N ASP A 592 28.42 -22.76 -32.29
CA ASP A 592 27.35 -23.32 -33.13
C ASP A 592 26.52 -24.32 -32.30
N PHE A 593 25.69 -23.78 -31.41
CA PHE A 593 24.95 -24.56 -30.41
C PHE A 593 23.43 -24.32 -30.45
N GLU A 594 22.95 -23.42 -31.32
CA GLU A 594 21.54 -23.00 -31.33
C GLU A 594 20.56 -24.14 -31.63
N SER A 595 20.86 -24.95 -32.66
CA SER A 595 20.01 -26.05 -33.11
C SER A 595 19.90 -27.15 -32.04
N ASP A 596 21.03 -27.51 -31.43
CA ASP A 596 21.12 -28.49 -30.37
C ASP A 596 20.41 -28.02 -29.09
N LEU A 597 20.61 -26.76 -28.70
CA LEU A 597 19.93 -26.18 -27.55
C LEU A 597 18.41 -26.11 -27.78
N THR A 598 17.98 -25.75 -28.99
CA THR A 598 16.56 -25.72 -29.36
C THR A 598 15.93 -27.10 -29.21
N LEU A 599 16.58 -28.14 -29.75
CA LEU A 599 16.12 -29.53 -29.63
C LEU A 599 16.05 -29.97 -28.16
N LEU A 600 17.07 -29.62 -27.37
CA LEU A 600 17.14 -29.97 -25.96
C LEU A 600 16.00 -29.33 -25.17
N LEU A 601 15.85 -27.99 -25.26
CA LEU A 601 14.85 -27.26 -24.47
C LEU A 601 13.42 -27.62 -24.88
N ASP A 602 13.14 -27.80 -26.17
CA ASP A 602 11.82 -28.27 -26.62
C ASP A 602 11.54 -29.71 -26.14
N GLY A 603 12.56 -30.58 -26.19
CA GLY A 603 12.48 -31.93 -25.63
C GLY A 603 12.19 -31.92 -24.13
N MET A 604 12.87 -31.07 -23.35
CA MET A 604 12.63 -30.92 -21.91
C MET A 604 11.21 -30.44 -21.59
N ARG A 605 10.67 -29.48 -22.36
CA ARG A 605 9.26 -29.07 -22.21
C ARG A 605 8.32 -30.27 -22.35
N ASN A 606 8.57 -31.13 -23.34
CA ASN A 606 7.75 -32.32 -23.54
C ASN A 606 7.88 -33.34 -22.39
N LEU A 607 9.06 -33.46 -21.78
CA LEU A 607 9.26 -34.32 -20.60
C LEU A 607 8.56 -33.81 -19.34
N LEU A 608 8.41 -32.49 -19.19
CA LEU A 608 7.79 -31.87 -18.02
C LEU A 608 6.26 -31.72 -18.11
N LYS A 609 5.69 -31.86 -19.31
CA LYS A 609 4.23 -31.79 -19.56
C LYS A 609 3.40 -32.72 -18.66
N PRO A 610 3.76 -34.00 -18.44
CA PRO A 610 2.97 -34.91 -17.59
C PRO A 610 2.79 -34.40 -16.15
N ASP A 611 3.79 -33.70 -15.62
CA ASP A 611 3.78 -33.13 -14.27
C ASP A 611 3.18 -31.72 -14.22
N LYS A 612 2.72 -31.19 -15.36
CA LYS A 612 2.21 -29.81 -15.53
C LYS A 612 3.18 -28.74 -15.01
N LYS A 613 4.49 -28.97 -15.20
CA LYS A 613 5.53 -28.01 -14.82
C LYS A 613 5.97 -27.19 -16.01
N ASP A 614 6.12 -25.89 -15.79
CA ASP A 614 6.73 -24.98 -16.75
C ASP A 614 8.25 -25.09 -16.72
N LEU A 615 8.88 -24.55 -17.76
CA LEU A 615 10.33 -24.47 -17.90
C LEU A 615 10.74 -23.00 -17.88
N CYS A 616 11.77 -22.67 -17.12
CA CYS A 616 12.45 -21.38 -17.13
C CYS A 616 13.91 -21.57 -17.53
N VAL A 617 14.44 -20.65 -18.34
CA VAL A 617 15.87 -20.60 -18.65
C VAL A 617 16.50 -19.42 -17.95
N VAL A 618 17.52 -19.66 -17.14
CA VAL A 618 18.26 -18.61 -16.42
C VAL A 618 19.65 -18.49 -16.98
N THR A 619 20.06 -17.27 -17.30
CA THR A 619 21.43 -16.97 -17.70
C THR A 619 21.94 -15.77 -16.92
N GLY A 620 23.18 -15.39 -17.20
CA GLY A 620 23.72 -14.15 -16.70
C GLY A 620 23.29 -12.87 -17.40
N GLY A 621 22.44 -12.97 -18.43
CA GLY A 621 21.90 -11.83 -19.18
C GLY A 621 22.90 -11.09 -20.08
N GLY A 622 24.17 -11.49 -20.08
CA GLY A 622 25.21 -10.94 -20.95
C GLY A 622 25.18 -11.51 -22.38
N PRO A 623 26.18 -11.13 -23.22
CA PRO A 623 26.33 -11.61 -24.60
C PRO A 623 26.87 -13.05 -24.68
N GLY A 624 27.09 -13.54 -25.91
CA GLY A 624 27.67 -14.87 -26.17
C GLY A 624 26.69 -16.00 -25.89
N ILE A 625 27.16 -17.08 -25.26
CA ILE A 625 26.31 -18.25 -24.92
C ILE A 625 25.08 -17.86 -24.09
N MET A 626 25.22 -16.87 -23.20
CA MET A 626 24.10 -16.42 -22.36
C MET A 626 22.97 -15.81 -23.21
N GLU A 627 23.31 -14.96 -24.17
CA GLU A 627 22.34 -14.37 -25.09
C GLU A 627 21.71 -15.42 -26.00
N LEU A 628 22.50 -16.36 -26.53
CA LEU A 628 21.98 -17.50 -27.28
C LEU A 628 20.94 -18.29 -26.47
N GLY A 629 21.26 -18.58 -25.21
CA GLY A 629 20.36 -19.27 -24.29
C GLY A 629 19.03 -18.55 -24.10
N ASN A 630 19.07 -17.24 -23.84
CA ASN A 630 17.87 -16.42 -23.71
C ASN A 630 17.08 -16.33 -25.03
N ARG A 631 17.78 -16.20 -26.17
CA ARG A 631 17.17 -16.12 -27.50
C ARG A 631 16.42 -17.39 -27.87
N VAL A 632 17.00 -18.57 -27.64
CA VAL A 632 16.33 -19.85 -27.88
C VAL A 632 15.12 -20.01 -26.96
N ALA A 633 15.27 -19.69 -25.67
CA ALA A 633 14.16 -19.73 -24.73
C ALA A 633 12.99 -18.86 -25.20
N ASN A 634 13.28 -17.62 -25.58
CA ASN A 634 12.29 -16.67 -26.10
C ASN A 634 11.61 -17.18 -27.39
N LYS A 635 12.36 -17.73 -28.35
CA LYS A 635 11.81 -18.35 -29.57
C LYS A 635 10.84 -19.50 -29.29
N LEU A 636 11.09 -20.26 -28.22
CA LEU A 636 10.23 -21.37 -27.80
C LEU A 636 9.07 -20.93 -26.88
N GLY A 637 8.97 -19.65 -26.52
CA GLY A 637 7.99 -19.15 -25.55
C GLY A 637 8.28 -19.57 -24.09
N ILE A 638 9.49 -20.07 -23.81
CA ILE A 638 9.97 -20.39 -22.46
C ILE A 638 10.28 -19.09 -21.72
N LEU A 639 10.00 -19.01 -20.41
CA LEU A 639 10.30 -17.81 -19.64
C LEU A 639 11.82 -17.63 -19.54
N SER A 640 12.30 -16.52 -20.11
CA SER A 640 13.73 -16.22 -20.21
C SER A 640 14.15 -15.27 -19.08
N CYS A 641 15.02 -15.74 -18.19
CA CYS A 641 15.47 -15.04 -16.99
C CYS A 641 16.92 -14.56 -17.13
N GLY A 642 17.23 -13.40 -16.54
CA GLY A 642 18.58 -12.82 -16.51
C GLY A 642 18.97 -12.22 -15.17
N LEU A 643 20.14 -12.61 -14.65
CA LEU A 643 20.74 -12.03 -13.45
C LEU A 643 21.89 -11.10 -13.84
N PHE A 644 21.69 -9.78 -13.76
CA PHE A 644 22.64 -8.77 -14.28
C PHE A 644 23.57 -8.23 -13.19
N VAL A 645 24.83 -7.93 -13.56
CA VAL A 645 25.80 -7.29 -12.65
C VAL A 645 26.31 -5.99 -13.25
N ASP A 646 26.46 -4.97 -12.39
CA ASP A 646 27.01 -3.64 -12.70
C ASP A 646 28.53 -3.68 -12.95
N PHE A 647 28.93 -4.27 -14.07
CA PHE A 647 30.33 -4.33 -14.48
C PHE A 647 30.90 -2.96 -14.90
N GLY A 648 30.04 -2.05 -15.36
CA GLY A 648 30.44 -0.69 -15.79
C GLY A 648 30.99 0.16 -14.66
N SER A 649 30.42 0.07 -13.45
CA SER A 649 30.98 0.77 -12.28
C SER A 649 32.38 0.31 -11.88
N GLY A 650 32.76 -0.93 -12.24
CA GLY A 650 34.06 -1.52 -11.93
C GLY A 650 35.15 -1.29 -12.96
N SER A 651 34.78 -1.07 -14.22
CA SER A 651 35.73 -0.93 -15.34
C SER A 651 36.57 0.35 -15.25
N SER A 652 36.14 1.33 -14.46
CA SER A 652 36.89 2.56 -14.17
C SER A 652 38.04 2.37 -13.16
N LYS A 653 38.14 1.20 -12.50
CA LYS A 653 39.19 0.91 -11.51
C LYS A 653 40.52 0.59 -12.21
N PRO A 654 41.65 1.22 -11.81
CA PRO A 654 42.95 0.93 -12.41
C PRO A 654 43.33 -0.55 -12.30
N GLY A 655 43.79 -1.14 -13.42
CA GLY A 655 44.23 -2.54 -13.48
C GLY A 655 43.11 -3.58 -13.61
N VAL A 656 41.84 -3.16 -13.72
CA VAL A 656 40.70 -4.05 -13.86
C VAL A 656 40.34 -4.23 -15.34
N VAL A 657 40.44 -5.46 -15.86
CA VAL A 657 40.02 -5.82 -17.22
C VAL A 657 38.64 -6.48 -17.14
N ILE A 658 37.59 -5.67 -17.17
CA ILE A 658 36.20 -6.13 -17.19
C ILE A 658 35.57 -5.70 -18.51
N ASN A 659 35.05 -6.67 -19.25
CA ASN A 659 34.20 -6.40 -20.41
C ASN A 659 32.81 -6.04 -19.90
N GLU A 660 32.35 -4.82 -20.20
CA GLU A 660 30.99 -4.40 -19.90
C GLU A 660 30.01 -5.36 -20.60
N GLN A 661 29.08 -5.93 -19.83
CA GLN A 661 28.06 -6.84 -20.35
C GLN A 661 26.77 -6.05 -20.55
N LYS A 662 26.44 -5.75 -21.80
CA LYS A 662 25.14 -5.16 -22.14
C LYS A 662 24.04 -6.18 -21.87
N LYS A 663 22.90 -5.71 -21.36
CA LYS A 663 21.69 -6.52 -21.19
C LYS A 663 21.22 -6.98 -22.57
N ASN A 664 21.09 -8.30 -22.75
CA ASN A 664 20.56 -8.84 -24.00
C ASN A 664 19.02 -8.62 -24.09
N PRO A 665 18.45 -8.51 -25.31
CA PRO A 665 17.06 -8.12 -25.50
C PRO A 665 16.05 -9.26 -25.31
N TYR A 666 16.52 -10.49 -25.08
CA TYR A 666 15.68 -11.69 -25.01
C TYR A 666 15.31 -12.09 -23.57
N VAL A 667 15.62 -11.26 -22.59
CA VAL A 667 15.29 -11.50 -21.18
C VAL A 667 13.91 -10.92 -20.84
N ASP A 668 13.04 -11.78 -20.33
CA ASP A 668 11.69 -11.46 -19.87
C ASP A 668 11.66 -11.11 -18.38
N ALA A 669 12.28 -11.94 -17.53
CA ALA A 669 12.33 -11.77 -16.09
C ALA A 669 13.75 -11.47 -15.61
N TRP A 670 13.92 -10.61 -14.60
CA TRP A 670 15.25 -10.09 -14.29
C TRP A 670 15.48 -9.72 -12.82
N MET A 671 16.75 -9.76 -12.43
CA MET A 671 17.25 -9.13 -11.21
C MET A 671 18.63 -8.52 -11.46
N THR A 672 18.98 -7.47 -10.72
CA THR A 672 20.21 -6.72 -10.91
C THR A 672 21.01 -6.62 -9.62
N TYR A 673 22.34 -6.60 -9.74
CA TYR A 673 23.25 -6.63 -8.61
C TYR A 673 24.38 -5.61 -8.81
N ARG A 674 24.80 -4.96 -7.72
CA ARG A 674 26.06 -4.20 -7.71
C ARG A 674 27.26 -5.15 -7.80
N LEU A 675 28.38 -4.64 -8.30
CA LEU A 675 29.60 -5.41 -8.51
C LEU A 675 30.10 -6.09 -7.23
N GLU A 676 30.00 -5.42 -6.09
CA GLU A 676 30.44 -5.94 -4.78
C GLU A 676 29.61 -7.15 -4.32
N LYS A 677 28.48 -7.42 -4.99
CA LYS A 677 27.56 -8.53 -4.70
C LYS A 677 27.59 -9.59 -5.81
N LEU A 678 28.70 -9.69 -6.53
CA LEU A 678 28.93 -10.71 -7.55
C LEU A 678 28.63 -12.12 -7.00
N VAL A 679 29.27 -12.53 -5.90
CA VAL A 679 29.11 -13.87 -5.28
C VAL A 679 27.66 -14.17 -4.91
N GLU A 680 26.92 -13.18 -4.43
CA GLU A 680 25.50 -13.32 -4.10
C GLU A 680 24.65 -13.52 -5.36
N ARG A 681 24.97 -12.82 -6.44
CA ARG A 681 24.36 -13.07 -7.75
C ARG A 681 24.61 -14.52 -8.23
N GLN A 682 25.77 -15.10 -7.93
CA GLN A 682 26.02 -16.51 -8.23
C GLN A 682 25.19 -17.44 -7.33
N SER A 683 25.02 -17.09 -6.04
CA SER A 683 24.15 -17.85 -5.16
C SER A 683 22.67 -17.80 -5.56
N ASP A 684 22.24 -16.81 -6.33
CA ASP A 684 20.83 -16.62 -6.66
C ASP A 684 20.36 -17.39 -7.91
N PHE A 685 21.26 -18.00 -8.69
CA PHE A 685 20.88 -18.83 -9.84
C PHE A 685 20.02 -20.05 -9.44
N ASN A 686 20.39 -20.74 -8.36
CA ASN A 686 19.66 -21.87 -7.75
C ASN A 686 19.03 -22.87 -8.76
N LEU A 687 19.82 -23.44 -9.65
CA LEU A 687 19.29 -24.17 -10.82
C LEU A 687 18.88 -25.61 -10.49
N ASP A 688 17.86 -26.12 -11.18
CA ASP A 688 17.52 -27.54 -11.15
C ASP A 688 18.42 -28.35 -12.09
N PHE A 689 18.68 -27.80 -13.28
CA PHE A 689 19.44 -28.45 -14.35
C PHE A 689 20.45 -27.47 -14.98
N PRO A 690 21.70 -27.45 -14.53
CA PRO A 690 22.73 -26.59 -15.10
C PRO A 690 23.35 -27.22 -16.37
N ILE A 691 23.58 -26.36 -17.35
CA ILE A 691 24.24 -26.68 -18.62
C ILE A 691 25.46 -25.76 -18.76
N PHE A 692 26.64 -26.35 -18.83
CA PHE A 692 27.91 -25.67 -19.02
C PHE A 692 28.40 -25.85 -20.44
N CYS A 693 28.51 -24.76 -21.17
CA CYS A 693 29.20 -24.71 -22.46
C CYS A 693 30.66 -24.29 -22.26
N VAL A 694 31.43 -24.28 -23.34
CA VAL A 694 32.82 -23.79 -23.31
C VAL A 694 32.86 -22.34 -22.79
N GLY A 695 33.69 -22.11 -21.77
CA GLY A 695 33.78 -20.84 -21.07
C GLY A 695 35.07 -20.69 -20.27
N GLY A 696 35.26 -19.50 -19.70
CA GLY A 696 36.43 -19.14 -18.91
C GLY A 696 36.17 -19.16 -17.39
N VAL A 697 36.91 -18.33 -16.65
CA VAL A 697 36.91 -18.31 -15.18
C VAL A 697 35.54 -18.10 -14.53
N GLY A 698 34.65 -17.32 -15.18
CA GLY A 698 33.28 -17.14 -14.69
C GLY A 698 32.46 -18.42 -14.75
N THR A 699 32.58 -19.16 -15.85
CA THR A 699 31.95 -20.48 -16.03
C THR A 699 32.52 -21.51 -15.05
N ASP A 700 33.82 -21.46 -14.80
CA ASP A 700 34.50 -22.37 -13.86
C ASP A 700 34.08 -22.14 -12.41
N PHE A 701 33.86 -20.87 -12.04
CA PHE A 701 33.36 -20.53 -10.72
C PHE A 701 31.95 -21.07 -10.48
N GLU A 702 31.05 -20.92 -11.46
CA GLU A 702 29.69 -21.48 -11.40
C GLU A 702 29.72 -23.01 -11.35
N PHE A 703 30.61 -23.66 -12.10
CA PHE A 703 30.76 -25.12 -12.07
C PHE A 703 31.20 -25.61 -10.69
N ALA A 704 32.21 -24.97 -10.09
CA ALA A 704 32.64 -25.30 -8.74
C ALA A 704 31.52 -25.07 -7.71
N LEU A 705 30.70 -24.02 -7.87
CA LEU A 705 29.57 -23.75 -7.00
C LEU A 705 28.50 -24.85 -7.11
N GLU A 706 28.20 -25.33 -8.32
CA GLU A 706 27.25 -26.43 -8.55
C GLU A 706 27.76 -27.79 -8.02
N GLU A 707 29.07 -28.05 -8.07
CA GLU A 707 29.70 -29.21 -7.41
C GLU A 707 29.54 -29.11 -5.88
N VAL A 708 29.83 -27.95 -5.30
CA VAL A 708 29.73 -27.73 -3.84
C VAL A 708 28.29 -27.83 -3.37
N ARG A 709 27.32 -27.23 -4.07
CA ARG A 709 25.88 -27.29 -3.72
C ARG A 709 25.37 -28.72 -3.62
N ARG A 710 25.72 -29.58 -4.58
CA ARG A 710 25.35 -31.01 -4.55
C ARG A 710 26.07 -31.75 -3.43
N LYS A 711 27.36 -31.44 -3.20
CA LYS A 711 28.15 -32.02 -2.11
C LYS A 711 27.51 -31.78 -0.75
N VAL A 712 27.09 -30.54 -0.48
CA VAL A 712 26.50 -30.15 0.81
C VAL A 712 25.01 -30.44 0.91
N GLY A 713 24.39 -30.89 -0.19
CA GLY A 713 22.99 -31.31 -0.23
C GLY A 713 21.98 -30.16 -0.31
N THR A 714 22.40 -28.94 -0.68
CA THR A 714 21.47 -27.82 -0.92
C THR A 714 20.74 -27.98 -2.25
N THR A 715 21.24 -28.82 -3.15
CA THR A 715 20.62 -29.17 -4.43
C THR A 715 20.63 -30.69 -4.60
N PRO A 716 19.54 -31.31 -5.10
CA PRO A 716 19.52 -32.74 -5.39
C PRO A 716 20.58 -33.10 -6.45
N PRO A 717 21.00 -34.37 -6.53
CA PRO A 717 22.00 -34.84 -7.50
C PRO A 717 21.41 -34.95 -8.92
N ASN A 718 20.84 -33.85 -9.43
CA ASN A 718 20.36 -33.76 -10.80
C ASN A 718 21.54 -33.68 -11.78
N PRO A 719 21.39 -34.19 -13.02
CA PRO A 719 22.45 -34.16 -14.02
C PRO A 719 22.89 -32.74 -14.37
N ILE A 720 24.20 -32.53 -14.39
CA ILE A 720 24.89 -31.38 -14.93
C ILE A 720 25.35 -31.74 -16.34
N LEU A 721 24.96 -30.96 -17.35
CA LEU A 721 25.44 -31.18 -18.72
C LEU A 721 26.68 -30.34 -18.99
N LEU A 722 27.70 -30.98 -19.56
CA LEU A 722 28.94 -30.39 -20.01
C LEU A 722 28.97 -30.45 -21.54
N PHE A 723 28.53 -29.38 -22.19
CA PHE A 723 28.37 -29.32 -23.64
C PHE A 723 29.73 -29.03 -24.31
N GLY A 724 30.17 -29.93 -25.19
CA GLY A 724 31.43 -29.81 -25.92
C GLY A 724 32.10 -31.16 -26.16
N SER A 725 33.32 -31.15 -26.71
CA SER A 725 34.07 -32.39 -26.93
C SER A 725 34.53 -33.02 -25.61
N LYS A 726 34.55 -34.35 -25.55
CA LYS A 726 35.15 -35.10 -24.44
C LYS A 726 36.58 -34.66 -24.15
N GLU A 727 37.37 -34.42 -25.20
CA GLU A 727 38.76 -33.98 -25.06
C GLU A 727 38.88 -32.63 -24.35
N HIS A 728 38.02 -31.65 -24.70
CA HIS A 728 38.01 -30.35 -24.03
C HIS A 728 37.76 -30.51 -22.53
N TRP A 729 36.70 -31.21 -22.14
CA TRP A 729 36.33 -31.39 -20.74
C TRP A 729 37.32 -32.27 -19.98
N LYS A 730 37.92 -33.27 -20.63
CA LYS A 730 38.99 -34.09 -20.05
C LYS A 730 40.21 -33.23 -19.68
N ASN A 731 40.66 -32.39 -20.61
CA ASN A 731 41.78 -31.48 -20.37
C ASN A 731 41.47 -30.45 -19.27
N LYS A 732 40.19 -30.06 -19.13
CA LYS A 732 39.76 -29.04 -18.17
C LYS A 732 39.52 -29.57 -16.76
N LEU A 733 38.97 -30.79 -16.61
CA LEU A 733 38.45 -31.28 -15.33
C LEU A 733 39.20 -32.49 -14.78
N THR A 734 39.65 -33.41 -15.64
CA THR A 734 40.08 -34.75 -15.18
C THR A 734 41.32 -34.71 -14.29
N ALA A 735 42.34 -33.94 -14.64
CA ALA A 735 43.55 -33.85 -13.82
C ALA A 735 43.25 -33.27 -12.42
N ARG A 736 42.42 -32.23 -12.35
CA ARG A 736 41.95 -31.63 -11.08
C ARG A 736 41.19 -32.65 -10.24
N TRP A 737 40.27 -33.38 -10.86
CA TRP A 737 39.47 -34.41 -10.18
C TRP A 737 40.33 -35.55 -9.64
N GLN A 738 41.22 -36.10 -10.47
CA GLN A 738 42.10 -37.20 -10.08
C GLN A 738 43.05 -36.80 -8.97
N GLU A 739 43.59 -35.57 -9.00
CA GLU A 739 44.41 -35.05 -7.92
C GLU A 739 43.62 -34.92 -6.61
N ASN A 740 42.37 -34.45 -6.68
CA ASN A 740 41.50 -34.38 -5.51
C ASN A 740 41.20 -35.75 -4.90
N VAL A 741 40.96 -36.77 -5.74
CA VAL A 741 40.74 -38.15 -5.29
C VAL A 741 42.03 -38.72 -4.69
N ARG A 742 43.17 -38.56 -5.37
CA ARG A 742 44.48 -39.07 -4.95
C ARG A 742 44.92 -38.48 -3.60
N SER A 743 44.69 -37.18 -3.40
CA SER A 743 45.01 -36.48 -2.14
C SER A 743 43.95 -36.70 -1.04
N GLY A 744 42.81 -37.31 -1.37
CA GLY A 744 41.74 -37.61 -0.42
C GLY A 744 40.87 -36.41 -0.01
N VAL A 745 41.00 -35.25 -0.68
CA VAL A 745 40.28 -34.01 -0.30
C VAL A 745 38.80 -34.01 -0.71
N VAL A 746 38.38 -34.97 -1.54
CA VAL A 746 36.96 -35.21 -1.90
C VAL A 746 36.37 -36.47 -1.28
N LYS A 747 37.04 -37.07 -0.27
CA LYS A 747 36.57 -38.29 0.39
C LYS A 747 35.13 -38.17 0.89
N GLY A 748 34.27 -39.12 0.55
CA GLY A 748 32.83 -39.12 0.84
C GLY A 748 31.97 -38.32 -0.15
N SER A 749 32.59 -37.68 -1.14
CA SER A 749 31.93 -36.91 -2.19
C SER A 749 32.41 -37.28 -3.60
N GLU A 750 33.08 -38.42 -3.76
CA GLU A 750 33.57 -38.93 -5.04
C GLU A 750 32.43 -39.11 -6.05
N TRP A 751 31.23 -39.42 -5.55
CA TRP A 751 30.02 -39.56 -6.35
C TRP A 751 29.65 -38.31 -7.17
N LEU A 752 30.18 -37.11 -6.86
CA LEU A 752 29.95 -35.91 -7.67
C LEU A 752 30.32 -36.10 -9.15
N SER A 753 31.30 -36.95 -9.44
CA SER A 753 31.66 -37.28 -10.82
C SER A 753 30.56 -37.99 -11.62
N ASN A 754 29.57 -38.62 -10.96
CA ASN A 754 28.46 -39.30 -11.63
C ASN A 754 27.24 -38.40 -11.87
N VAL A 755 27.32 -37.11 -11.49
CA VAL A 755 26.30 -36.12 -11.85
C VAL A 755 26.67 -35.31 -13.09
N CYS A 756 27.93 -35.32 -13.52
CA CYS A 756 28.43 -34.54 -14.66
C CYS A 756 28.44 -35.39 -15.93
N TYR A 757 27.74 -34.95 -16.99
CA TYR A 757 27.63 -35.67 -18.26
C TYR A 757 28.17 -34.84 -19.41
N VAL A 758 29.20 -35.33 -20.09
CA VAL A 758 29.71 -34.69 -21.32
C VAL A 758 28.84 -35.09 -22.50
N VAL A 759 28.39 -34.08 -23.25
CA VAL A 759 27.50 -34.23 -24.41
C VAL A 759 28.03 -33.39 -25.57
N SER A 760 27.98 -33.93 -26.79
CA SER A 760 28.41 -33.26 -28.01
C SER A 760 27.25 -32.86 -28.94
N SER A 761 26.01 -33.26 -28.61
CA SER A 761 24.81 -32.90 -29.36
C SER A 761 23.58 -32.77 -28.45
N GLY A 762 22.56 -32.05 -28.93
CA GLY A 762 21.29 -31.85 -28.23
C GLY A 762 20.54 -33.16 -28.05
N LYS A 763 20.73 -34.13 -28.95
CA LYS A 763 20.13 -35.47 -28.85
C LYS A 763 20.67 -36.26 -27.67
N GLN A 764 21.99 -36.29 -27.50
CA GLN A 764 22.61 -36.94 -26.33
C GLN A 764 22.20 -36.25 -25.03
N ALA A 765 22.19 -34.91 -25.01
CA ALA A 765 21.74 -34.13 -23.87
C ALA A 765 20.29 -34.46 -23.48
N LEU A 766 19.39 -34.54 -24.45
CA LEU A 766 17.99 -34.89 -24.22
C LEU A 766 17.85 -36.33 -23.73
N GLU A 767 18.67 -37.25 -24.23
CA GLU A 767 18.67 -38.65 -23.80
C GLU A 767 19.12 -38.83 -22.34
N VAL A 768 20.14 -38.08 -21.90
CA VAL A 768 20.53 -38.02 -20.48
C VAL A 768 19.32 -37.63 -19.62
N TYR A 769 18.61 -36.56 -19.98
CA TYR A 769 17.46 -36.12 -19.20
C TYR A 769 16.28 -37.10 -19.28
N LYS A 770 16.00 -37.72 -20.44
CA LYS A 770 14.98 -38.78 -20.54
C LYS A 770 15.25 -39.92 -19.55
N LYS A 771 16.48 -40.46 -19.57
CA LYS A 771 16.89 -41.51 -18.63
C LYS A 771 16.81 -41.04 -17.19
N PHE A 772 17.15 -39.78 -16.90
CA PHE A 772 17.01 -39.21 -15.56
C PHE A 772 15.55 -39.19 -15.09
N PHE A 773 14.64 -38.63 -15.87
CA PHE A 773 13.22 -38.54 -15.51
C PHE A 773 12.54 -39.91 -15.42
N ASN A 774 13.06 -40.92 -16.14
CA ASN A 774 12.62 -42.31 -16.02
C ASN A 774 13.28 -43.08 -14.85
N ASN A 775 14.17 -42.44 -14.07
CA ASN A 775 14.97 -43.08 -13.01
C ASN A 775 15.88 -44.22 -13.50
N GLU A 776 16.42 -44.09 -14.72
CA GLU A 776 17.30 -45.08 -15.36
C GLU A 776 18.79 -44.73 -15.21
N LEU A 777 19.14 -43.53 -14.73
CA LEU A 777 20.53 -43.13 -14.50
C LEU A 777 21.05 -43.59 -13.13
N ALA A 778 22.27 -44.12 -13.13
CA ALA A 778 23.03 -44.42 -11.91
C ALA A 778 23.68 -43.13 -11.34
N ILE A 779 22.87 -42.24 -10.76
CA ILE A 779 23.27 -40.90 -10.34
C ILE A 779 23.11 -40.67 -8.83
N GLY A 780 24.08 -39.98 -8.22
CA GLY A 780 24.07 -39.61 -6.81
C GLY A 780 24.93 -40.50 -5.92
N ASN A 781 24.86 -40.26 -4.60
CA ASN A 781 25.77 -40.83 -3.60
C ASN A 781 25.68 -42.35 -3.37
N LYS A 782 24.66 -43.01 -3.93
CA LYS A 782 24.48 -44.47 -3.85
C LYS A 782 25.11 -45.22 -5.03
N HIS A 783 25.60 -44.50 -6.02
CA HIS A 783 26.13 -45.06 -7.26
C HIS A 783 27.65 -44.86 -7.34
N PRO A 784 28.36 -45.71 -8.11
CA PRO A 784 29.81 -45.59 -8.25
C PRO A 784 30.20 -44.24 -8.89
N TRP A 785 31.40 -43.79 -8.57
CA TRP A 785 32.00 -42.57 -9.13
C TRP A 785 32.81 -42.89 -10.41
N ASN A 786 33.15 -41.87 -11.18
CA ASN A 786 33.90 -41.98 -12.43
C ASN A 786 35.32 -41.40 -12.32
N THR A 787 36.31 -42.12 -12.86
CA THR A 787 37.73 -41.75 -12.82
C THR A 787 38.09 -40.48 -13.57
N ASP A 788 37.34 -40.13 -14.61
CA ASP A 788 37.56 -38.92 -15.40
C ASP A 788 36.94 -37.66 -14.77
N GLY A 789 36.13 -37.82 -13.72
CA GLY A 789 35.41 -36.73 -13.06
C GLY A 789 34.06 -36.39 -13.70
N PHE A 790 33.69 -37.11 -14.76
CA PHE A 790 32.42 -36.98 -15.48
C PHE A 790 32.10 -38.30 -16.20
N ILE A 791 30.85 -38.44 -16.65
CA ILE A 791 30.38 -39.54 -17.50
C ILE A 791 30.32 -39.04 -18.95
N ASP A 792 30.84 -39.84 -19.87
CA ASP A 792 30.69 -39.60 -21.30
C ASP A 792 29.32 -40.11 -21.75
N ALA A 793 28.47 -39.24 -22.31
CA ALA A 793 27.10 -39.61 -22.67
C ALA A 793 27.05 -40.74 -23.70
N ASP A 794 28.08 -40.94 -24.52
CA ASP A 794 28.15 -42.07 -25.45
C ASP A 794 28.13 -43.44 -24.76
N THR A 795 28.54 -43.50 -23.49
CA THR A 795 28.52 -44.76 -22.71
C THR A 795 27.12 -45.16 -22.27
N ILE A 796 26.17 -44.22 -22.26
CA ILE A 796 24.78 -44.47 -21.86
C ILE A 796 23.81 -44.42 -23.04
N THR A 797 24.17 -43.82 -24.18
CA THR A 797 23.31 -43.76 -25.37
C THR A 797 23.50 -44.95 -26.31
N ASN A 798 24.64 -45.64 -26.25
CA ASN A 798 24.96 -46.80 -27.11
C ASN A 798 24.44 -48.16 -26.60
N GLU A 799 23.57 -48.18 -25.59
CA GLU A 799 22.82 -49.40 -25.16
C GLU A 799 21.51 -49.62 -25.96
N LEU A 800 21.32 -48.91 -27.09
CA LEU A 800 20.16 -49.05 -27.99
C LEU A 800 20.39 -50.08 -29.10
#